data_AF-A0A1S4ET08-F1
#
_entry.id   AF-A0A1S4ET08-F1
#
_cell.length_a   1.000
_cell.length_b   1.000
_cell.length_c   1.000
_cell.angle_alpha   90.00
_cell.angle_beta   90.00
_cell.angle_gamma   90.00
#
_symmetry.space_group_name_H-M   'P 1'
#
loop_
_entity.id
_entity.type
_entity.pdbx_description
1 polymer ?
#
loop_
_entity_poly.entity_id
_entity_poly.type
_entity_poly.pdbx_seq_one_letter_code
_entity_poly.pdbx_strand_id
1 'polypeptide(L)'
;MLDRLIKEGKTMAVLFYDNNDRKSQKVLNELENIDDECDTLGIVFVKIDNADEAKEYGIEKIPALMYFEKGIPTLYTGNLEEEEKVLKWLENQQKTDEIEDITDEMLDMIIEKMHHVAVLFYDKDQKKSQKILAELENIDDECDQHDIAFVKIDNDKEAKEYGIDTIPTLVFFEKGIPHIFEGDLMKEEELLSWLVHQKRHSEIPDISDEIMEKLIDKVEYLAVLFYDKDDKQDIRVLNELENIDDELEKEGIVIVRLDNDAEAKEYGIDHLPTLVYFENKIPALYEGDLLNEEEVLKWLIHQKETATIEEVTDEILHELIEDHEYVFVYFSGRCEEGDECDNILDELENIDDELDESGIVFVTTEDMNFAKRHGIKTFPSLVFFRNKEPLVYKGDINDEDEVLSWLNEEDTLEIPGRIEEVNIKMLEKILAENEHVVVFFYEETDKKSQKIISELENIDDECEEKDISFVKTSDEGIEKEYDLPELPSLVFYRKKFRKIYTGDLMHEENILKWVLELHESTPDVIESVDRKTLQVLINDVEHLAVYLYDDKCESCDEILEELETIDDDTDEHGIQFVKSKDNKLASELGIFSFPALVYFETGVPIMYDGNLLDESQVLKWMIEQRNDESIEDVDRETFLEYIDTKEFLAVVFYVEDDPKNPKILRHIELIDDEAAEYGIKIIKCDDRLMAKKYGFRNPPGITYFRKGKPINYDGDIDDEEELLDWLTDPANMEMTDHIEKVNRKMFEKICHTSDYVAVFFYSDDCKQCSRVLAEIEHIDDDADSAGIDFVKIDDKQLAKQIGVFALPGIVFFKMGSKEPTIYAGDLYDEAEILNWLMVQKDPAGDMIEHVEGSDLQRIIDESNALAVYFFRTDGCDQCTSILEELENIDDDCDRHGITFIKTQDLSVAEQYGVSDFPCLVYFESQTPNVFEGDLSEEEEVLQWLITQKTEDRIELITRVMLETMVEETQYLAVYFYKLNCNICDQILEGLEKVDDECDIYGIHMVKIQDPQLAKRYSIKTFPALVYFRNGNPLIFEGDLQNEESVLEWLIDDENRELADEIEEVNARMLERLLDESLLLAVFFYETDHKDSVKVLERLEKIDGETDNMDITFVKMADPRYARKWGVTKLPAVVYFRHRFPSIYRGDFESEDEVLDWLRKNRYRQPELNIFMYALIAITTAFVLYTVFLLYGFQRPVQAPPPVHPKQQ
;
A
#
# COMPACT_ATOMS: atom_id res chain seq x y z
N MET A 1 -1.42 -3.31 13.00
CA MET A 1 -2.42 -2.23 12.74
C MET A 1 -1.76 -0.86 12.70
N LEU A 2 -0.89 -0.53 13.67
CA LEU A 2 -0.11 0.71 13.70
C LEU A 2 0.72 0.91 12.42
N ASP A 3 1.49 -0.09 11.97
CA ASP A 3 2.28 0.03 10.72
C ASP A 3 1.43 0.28 9.48
N ARG A 4 0.20 -0.25 9.43
CA ARG A 4 -0.73 0.01 8.32
C ARG A 4 -1.15 1.48 8.30
N LEU A 5 -1.44 2.07 9.46
CA LEU A 5 -1.84 3.47 9.59
C LEU A 5 -0.68 4.43 9.29
N ILE A 6 0.54 4.07 9.73
CA ILE A 6 1.78 4.78 9.37
C ILE A 6 1.98 4.76 7.85
N LYS A 7 1.83 3.59 7.22
CA LYS A 7 1.98 3.42 5.76
C LYS A 7 0.91 4.14 4.93
N GLU A 8 -0.28 4.37 5.50
CA GLU A 8 -1.35 5.16 4.89
C GLU A 8 -1.06 6.69 4.93
N GLY A 9 0.05 7.12 5.54
CA GLY A 9 0.48 8.52 5.57
C GLY A 9 -0.39 9.42 6.44
N LYS A 10 -1.12 8.85 7.41
CA LYS A 10 -2.00 9.59 8.31
C LYS A 10 -1.19 10.20 9.45
N THR A 11 -1.41 11.50 9.71
CA THR A 11 -0.94 12.15 10.93
C THR A 11 -1.65 11.54 12.13
N MET A 12 -0.91 11.08 13.14
CA MET A 12 -1.52 10.34 14.26
C MET A 12 -0.83 10.59 15.59
N ALA A 13 -1.60 10.48 16.67
CA ALA A 13 -1.13 10.55 18.04
C ALA A 13 -1.38 9.21 18.73
N VAL A 14 -0.31 8.51 19.11
CA VAL A 14 -0.32 7.17 19.71
C VAL A 14 -0.05 7.27 21.21
N LEU A 15 -1.04 6.89 22.02
CA LEU A 15 -0.91 6.77 23.46
C LEU A 15 -0.56 5.33 23.84
N PHE A 16 0.67 5.10 24.28
CA PHE A 16 1.07 3.86 24.94
C PHE A 16 0.67 3.92 26.41
N TYR A 17 -0.07 2.93 26.90
CA TYR A 17 -0.60 2.91 28.25
C TYR A 17 -0.70 1.48 28.81
N ASP A 18 -1.01 1.34 30.10
CA ASP A 18 -1.27 0.04 30.77
C ASP A 18 -2.67 0.08 31.37
N ASN A 19 -3.55 -0.82 30.92
CA ASN A 19 -4.93 -0.88 31.41
C ASN A 19 -5.03 -1.16 32.92
N ASN A 20 -4.03 -1.83 33.50
CA ASN A 20 -3.97 -2.17 34.92
C ASN A 20 -3.34 -1.05 35.78
N ASP A 21 -2.74 -0.03 35.16
CA ASP A 21 -2.13 1.09 35.88
C ASP A 21 -3.08 2.28 36.06
N ARG A 22 -3.12 2.80 37.29
CA ARG A 22 -4.03 3.89 37.67
C ARG A 22 -3.64 5.23 37.04
N LYS A 23 -2.35 5.47 36.80
CA LYS A 23 -1.87 6.72 36.18
C LYS A 23 -2.20 6.72 34.69
N SER A 24 -2.00 5.58 34.01
CA SER A 24 -2.41 5.33 32.63
C SER A 24 -3.90 5.61 32.41
N GLN A 25 -4.77 5.04 33.25
CA GLN A 25 -6.22 5.29 33.17
C GLN A 25 -6.59 6.76 33.37
N LYS A 26 -5.87 7.47 34.24
CA LYS A 26 -6.14 8.90 34.45
C LYS A 26 -5.74 9.72 33.23
N VAL A 27 -4.56 9.46 32.65
CA VAL A 27 -4.11 10.12 31.41
C VAL A 27 -5.07 9.84 30.26
N LEU A 28 -5.51 8.59 30.11
CA LEU A 28 -6.50 8.20 29.10
C LEU A 28 -7.77 9.04 29.16
N ASN A 29 -8.35 9.21 30.35
CA ASN A 29 -9.58 9.99 30.53
C ASN A 29 -9.41 11.50 30.27
N GLU A 30 -8.22 12.07 30.49
CA GLU A 30 -7.96 13.48 30.19
C GLU A 30 -7.75 13.65 28.67
N LEU A 31 -7.02 12.75 28.01
CA LEU A 31 -6.79 12.83 26.57
C LEU A 31 -8.04 12.50 25.72
N GLU A 32 -9.02 11.76 26.26
CA GLU A 32 -10.33 11.60 25.62
C GLU A 32 -11.12 12.92 25.51
N ASN A 33 -10.81 13.96 26.31
CA ASN A 33 -11.52 15.24 26.21
C ASN A 33 -11.04 16.10 25.03
N ILE A 34 -9.94 15.74 24.36
CA ILE A 34 -9.38 16.48 23.22
C ILE A 34 -9.54 15.71 21.90
N ASP A 35 -10.31 14.61 21.89
CA ASP A 35 -10.50 13.71 20.74
C ASP A 35 -11.19 14.43 19.58
N ASP A 36 -12.30 15.13 19.85
CA ASP A 36 -13.05 15.94 18.86
C ASP A 36 -12.17 17.06 18.25
N GLU A 37 -11.32 17.69 19.07
CA GLU A 37 -10.36 18.70 18.63
C GLU A 37 -9.22 18.09 17.78
N CYS A 38 -8.71 16.91 18.13
CA CYS A 38 -7.70 16.21 17.35
C CYS A 38 -8.25 15.77 15.98
N ASP A 39 -9.50 15.28 15.92
CA ASP A 39 -10.19 14.95 14.67
C ASP A 39 -10.35 16.19 13.77
N THR A 40 -10.65 17.36 14.36
CA THR A 40 -10.71 18.63 13.62
C THR A 40 -9.35 19.06 13.07
N LEU A 41 -8.26 18.69 13.75
CA LEU A 41 -6.88 18.88 13.27
C LEU A 41 -6.45 17.79 12.28
N GLY A 42 -7.27 16.76 12.01
CA GLY A 42 -6.91 15.65 11.14
C GLY A 42 -5.87 14.69 11.74
N ILE A 43 -5.74 14.68 13.08
CA ILE A 43 -4.81 13.81 13.81
C ILE A 43 -5.59 12.61 14.34
N VAL A 44 -5.26 11.41 13.86
CA VAL A 44 -5.90 10.18 14.32
C VAL A 44 -5.35 9.79 15.69
N PHE A 45 -6.20 9.71 16.70
CA PHE A 45 -5.78 9.27 18.04
C PHE A 45 -5.84 7.73 18.16
N VAL A 46 -4.72 7.10 18.52
CA VAL A 46 -4.58 5.64 18.66
C VAL A 46 -4.15 5.29 20.08
N LYS A 47 -4.69 4.21 20.63
CA LYS A 47 -4.46 3.78 22.02
C LYS A 47 -3.90 2.36 22.01
N ILE A 48 -2.75 2.15 22.64
CA ILE A 48 -2.03 0.87 22.64
C ILE A 48 -1.74 0.44 24.08
N ASP A 49 -2.34 -0.69 24.49
CA ASP A 49 -2.11 -1.36 25.78
C ASP A 49 -1.03 -2.44 25.64
N ASN A 50 0.17 -2.03 25.24
CA ASN A 50 1.30 -2.92 25.00
C ASN A 50 2.61 -2.25 25.43
N ALA A 51 3.15 -2.72 26.57
CA ALA A 51 4.38 -2.17 27.14
C ALA A 51 5.64 -2.65 26.40
N ASP A 52 5.56 -3.75 25.64
CA ASP A 52 6.69 -4.26 24.86
C ASP A 52 6.80 -3.51 23.53
N GLU A 53 5.67 -3.26 22.86
CA GLU A 53 5.62 -2.40 21.66
C GLU A 53 6.10 -0.97 21.97
N ALA A 54 5.82 -0.45 23.17
CA ALA A 54 6.37 0.84 23.60
C ALA A 54 7.93 0.83 23.66
N LYS A 55 8.55 -0.28 24.03
CA LYS A 55 10.02 -0.38 24.13
C LYS A 55 10.69 -0.35 22.77
N GLU A 56 10.02 -0.82 21.71
CA GLU A 56 10.54 -0.76 20.34
C GLU A 56 10.75 0.68 19.87
N TYR A 57 10.02 1.65 20.45
CA TYR A 57 10.20 3.08 20.19
C TYR A 57 11.06 3.79 21.27
N GLY A 58 11.85 3.06 22.05
CA GLY A 58 12.70 3.62 23.12
C GLY A 58 11.92 4.12 24.36
N ILE A 59 10.64 3.76 24.52
CA ILE A 59 9.81 4.25 25.62
C ILE A 59 10.02 3.39 26.87
N GLU A 60 10.87 3.85 27.79
CA GLU A 60 11.09 3.14 29.08
C GLU A 60 9.88 3.19 30.05
N LYS A 61 9.01 4.19 29.91
CA LYS A 61 7.96 4.49 30.90
C LYS A 61 6.63 4.88 30.24
N ILE A 62 5.59 4.12 30.54
CA ILE A 62 4.20 4.42 30.19
C ILE A 62 3.42 5.04 31.39
N PRO A 63 2.37 5.85 31.17
CA PRO A 63 1.83 6.26 29.87
C PRO A 63 2.74 7.27 29.14
N ALA A 64 2.81 7.14 27.82
CA ALA A 64 3.60 7.98 26.92
C ALA A 64 2.79 8.31 25.66
N LEU A 65 2.92 9.52 25.15
CA LEU A 65 2.24 9.96 23.92
C LEU A 65 3.28 10.24 22.84
N MET A 66 3.09 9.62 21.68
CA MET A 66 3.92 9.78 20.49
C MET A 66 3.09 10.41 19.38
N TYR A 67 3.65 11.32 18.62
CA TYR A 67 3.03 11.90 17.44
C TYR A 67 3.79 11.42 16.21
N PHE A 68 3.08 11.11 15.13
CA PHE A 68 3.67 10.69 13.86
C PHE A 68 3.31 11.70 12.77
N GLU A 69 4.34 12.33 12.20
CA GLU A 69 4.29 13.22 11.04
C GLU A 69 4.77 12.42 9.82
N LYS A 70 3.88 12.07 8.89
CA LYS A 70 4.25 11.28 7.68
C LYS A 70 5.07 10.00 7.98
N GLY A 71 4.89 9.43 9.17
CA GLY A 71 5.60 8.24 9.66
C GLY A 71 6.83 8.50 10.53
N ILE A 72 7.25 9.77 10.72
CA ILE A 72 8.35 10.15 11.61
C ILE A 72 7.82 10.32 13.04
N PRO A 73 8.30 9.53 14.03
CA PRO A 73 7.86 9.63 15.41
C PRO A 73 8.48 10.81 16.17
N THR A 74 7.67 11.51 16.96
CA THR A 74 8.11 12.51 17.95
C THR A 74 7.48 12.24 19.31
N LEU A 75 8.29 12.16 20.36
CA LEU A 75 7.83 11.87 21.73
C LEU A 75 7.42 13.14 22.49
N TYR A 76 6.23 13.15 23.08
CA TYR A 76 5.80 14.22 23.98
C TYR A 76 6.51 14.13 25.34
N THR A 77 7.33 15.13 25.67
CA THR A 77 8.08 15.19 26.94
C THR A 77 7.38 15.92 28.08
N GLY A 78 6.18 16.46 27.85
CA GLY A 78 5.40 17.22 28.82
C GLY A 78 4.58 16.37 29.80
N ASN A 79 3.70 17.03 30.56
CA ASN A 79 2.80 16.35 31.49
C ASN A 79 1.49 15.96 30.80
N LEU A 80 1.27 14.66 30.61
CA LEU A 80 0.08 14.12 29.95
C LEU A 80 -1.23 14.31 30.71
N GLU A 81 -1.19 14.67 32.00
CA GLU A 81 -2.41 15.04 32.75
C GLU A 81 -2.92 16.46 32.44
N GLU A 82 -2.25 17.20 31.56
CA GLU A 82 -2.63 18.58 31.18
C GLU A 82 -3.05 18.61 29.71
N GLU A 83 -4.26 18.12 29.42
CA GLU A 83 -4.84 17.95 28.07
C GLU A 83 -4.69 19.20 27.17
N GLU A 84 -4.94 20.39 27.70
CA GLU A 84 -4.78 21.69 27.00
C GLU A 84 -3.34 21.95 26.51
N LYS A 85 -2.33 21.45 27.23
CA LYS A 85 -0.93 21.57 26.81
C LYS A 85 -0.55 20.53 25.77
N VAL A 86 -1.19 19.36 25.82
CA VAL A 86 -1.02 18.30 24.82
C VAL A 86 -1.64 18.75 23.51
N LEU A 87 -2.89 19.21 23.53
CA LEU A 87 -3.58 19.75 22.36
C LEU A 87 -2.81 20.92 21.74
N LYS A 88 -2.34 21.86 22.55
CA LYS A 88 -1.52 22.99 22.05
C LYS A 88 -0.20 22.54 21.43
N TRP A 89 0.38 21.45 21.92
CA TRP A 89 1.60 20.88 21.35
C TRP A 89 1.29 20.21 20.01
N LEU A 90 0.23 19.38 19.93
CA LEU A 90 -0.25 18.78 18.68
C LEU A 90 -0.59 19.85 17.62
N GLU A 91 -1.30 20.92 18.02
CA GLU A 91 -1.55 22.07 17.15
C GLU A 91 -0.28 22.76 16.66
N ASN A 92 0.80 22.72 17.45
CA ASN A 92 2.06 23.33 17.04
C ASN A 92 2.76 22.45 16.01
N GLN A 93 2.82 21.13 16.21
CA GLN A 93 3.37 20.19 15.23
C GLN A 93 2.71 20.37 13.86
N GLN A 94 1.38 20.47 13.81
CA GLN A 94 0.68 20.70 12.54
C GLN A 94 0.93 22.08 11.89
N LYS A 95 1.37 23.09 12.66
CA LYS A 95 1.51 24.49 12.20
C LYS A 95 2.95 24.88 11.88
N THR A 96 3.92 24.13 12.37
CA THR A 96 5.35 24.40 12.23
C THR A 96 6.03 23.15 11.68
N ASP A 97 6.48 23.20 10.43
CA ASP A 97 7.53 22.30 9.93
C ASP A 97 8.79 22.65 10.72
N GLU A 98 9.14 21.79 11.67
CA GLU A 98 10.42 21.82 12.37
C GLU A 98 11.00 20.41 12.29
N ILE A 99 12.27 20.28 11.94
CA ILE A 99 13.02 19.02 11.85
C ILE A 99 12.79 18.19 13.13
N GLU A 100 12.31 16.95 13.02
CA GLU A 100 11.87 16.17 14.18
C GLU A 100 13.03 15.67 15.06
N ASP A 101 12.84 15.72 16.39
CA ASP A 101 13.81 15.24 17.39
C ASP A 101 13.53 13.77 17.76
N ILE A 102 14.51 12.90 17.53
CA ILE A 102 14.36 11.44 17.64
C ILE A 102 15.32 10.82 18.65
N THR A 103 14.97 9.63 19.16
CA THR A 103 15.88 8.80 19.96
C THR A 103 16.75 7.90 19.08
N ASP A 104 17.74 7.25 19.68
CA ASP A 104 18.57 6.23 19.04
C ASP A 104 17.73 5.04 18.51
N GLU A 105 16.76 4.54 19.28
CA GLU A 105 15.88 3.45 18.81
C GLU A 105 14.97 3.89 17.65
N MET A 106 14.52 5.16 17.67
CA MET A 106 13.75 5.73 16.57
C MET A 106 14.59 5.91 15.31
N LEU A 107 15.88 6.27 15.46
CA LEU A 107 16.80 6.42 14.34
C LEU A 107 16.95 5.12 13.57
N ASP A 108 17.21 4.01 14.25
CA ASP A 108 17.30 2.68 13.62
C ASP A 108 16.01 2.34 12.86
N MET A 109 14.85 2.57 13.49
CA MET A 109 13.54 2.32 12.86
C MET A 109 13.31 3.18 11.61
N ILE A 110 13.65 4.47 11.66
CA ILE A 110 13.45 5.39 10.54
C ILE A 110 14.36 5.02 9.38
N ILE A 111 15.62 4.69 9.66
CA ILE A 111 16.61 4.25 8.67
C ILE A 111 16.14 2.95 7.98
N GLU A 112 15.56 2.02 8.74
CA GLU A 112 15.04 0.75 8.21
C GLU A 112 13.76 0.94 7.36
N LYS A 113 12.83 1.80 7.81
CA LYS A 113 11.53 1.98 7.17
C LYS A 113 11.52 2.99 6.02
N MET A 114 12.46 3.94 5.98
CA MET A 114 12.46 5.04 5.02
C MET A 114 13.68 4.97 4.09
N HIS A 115 13.45 5.18 2.80
CA HIS A 115 14.52 5.05 1.80
C HIS A 115 15.55 6.19 1.82
N HIS A 116 15.17 7.39 2.26
CA HIS A 116 16.06 8.56 2.27
C HIS A 116 15.86 9.35 3.56
N VAL A 117 16.89 9.40 4.40
CA VAL A 117 16.82 10.04 5.73
C VAL A 117 18.03 10.95 5.93
N ALA A 118 17.80 12.26 6.07
CA ALA A 118 18.81 13.20 6.50
C ALA A 118 18.79 13.33 8.03
N VAL A 119 19.93 13.07 8.68
CA VAL A 119 20.05 13.08 10.15
C VAL A 119 21.09 14.10 10.57
N LEU A 120 20.66 15.10 11.34
CA LEU A 120 21.56 16.06 11.96
C LEU A 120 21.97 15.57 13.36
N PHE A 121 23.19 15.08 13.48
CA PHE A 121 23.83 14.85 14.77
C PHE A 121 24.27 16.20 15.34
N TYR A 122 23.71 16.59 16.49
CA TYR A 122 23.96 17.90 17.09
C TYR A 122 24.06 17.86 18.61
N ASP A 123 24.36 19.01 19.20
CA ASP A 123 24.37 19.20 20.66
C ASP A 123 23.43 20.37 20.99
N LYS A 124 22.37 20.10 21.75
CA LYS A 124 21.35 21.11 22.05
C LYS A 124 21.87 22.29 22.87
N ASP A 125 22.90 22.08 23.68
CA ASP A 125 23.54 23.11 24.51
C ASP A 125 24.64 23.87 23.75
N GLN A 126 25.09 23.37 22.60
CA GLN A 126 26.14 23.98 21.79
C GLN A 126 25.61 25.11 20.89
N LYS A 127 26.12 26.33 21.10
CA LYS A 127 25.75 27.52 20.30
C LYS A 127 26.01 27.43 18.80
N LYS A 128 26.94 26.58 18.36
CA LYS A 128 27.23 26.38 16.94
C LYS A 128 26.14 25.49 16.34
N SER A 129 25.84 24.35 16.96
CA SER A 129 24.70 23.48 16.64
C SER A 129 23.38 24.24 16.56
N GLN A 130 23.05 25.05 17.56
CA GLN A 130 21.81 25.85 17.57
C GLN A 130 21.71 26.87 16.43
N LYS A 131 22.84 27.36 15.92
CA LYS A 131 22.84 28.26 14.75
C LYS A 131 22.68 27.49 13.45
N ILE A 132 23.34 26.33 13.35
CA ILE A 132 23.25 25.48 12.17
C ILE A 132 21.82 24.95 12.04
N LEU A 133 21.26 24.42 13.13
CA LEU A 133 19.87 23.97 13.17
C LEU A 133 18.93 25.06 12.65
N ALA A 134 19.01 26.29 13.17
CA ALA A 134 18.16 27.39 12.73
C ALA A 134 18.31 27.80 11.24
N GLU A 135 19.41 27.45 10.57
CA GLU A 135 19.53 27.62 9.11
C GLU A 135 18.98 26.39 8.38
N LEU A 136 19.14 25.18 8.93
CA LEU A 136 18.63 23.93 8.34
C LEU A 136 17.10 23.81 8.40
N GLU A 137 16.45 24.40 9.41
CA GLU A 137 14.98 24.50 9.46
C GLU A 137 14.40 25.26 8.24
N ASN A 138 15.20 26.04 7.48
CA ASN A 138 14.71 26.72 6.28
C ASN A 138 14.62 25.81 5.04
N ILE A 139 15.17 24.59 5.09
CA ILE A 139 15.18 23.65 3.97
C ILE A 139 14.36 22.38 4.26
N ASP A 140 13.65 22.35 5.39
CA ASP A 140 12.84 21.23 5.85
C ASP A 140 11.66 20.97 4.90
N ASP A 141 10.84 22.00 4.64
CA ASP A 141 9.77 21.99 3.64
C ASP A 141 10.26 21.51 2.25
N GLU A 142 11.48 21.89 1.84
CA GLU A 142 12.08 21.45 0.58
C GLU A 142 12.55 20.00 0.61
N CYS A 143 13.07 19.50 1.73
CA CYS A 143 13.43 18.09 1.90
C CYS A 143 12.17 17.21 1.82
N ASP A 144 11.09 17.65 2.45
CA ASP A 144 9.78 17.01 2.41
C ASP A 144 9.18 16.97 1.00
N GLN A 145 9.25 18.06 0.24
CA GLN A 145 8.86 18.08 -1.19
C GLN A 145 9.70 17.13 -2.05
N HIS A 146 10.87 16.76 -1.55
CA HIS A 146 11.78 15.84 -2.19
C HIS A 146 11.73 14.43 -1.58
N ASP A 147 10.74 14.07 -0.76
CA ASP A 147 10.63 12.81 -0.02
C ASP A 147 11.97 12.39 0.63
N ILE A 148 12.57 13.30 1.40
CA ILE A 148 13.73 13.06 2.26
C ILE A 148 13.28 13.37 3.69
N ALA A 149 13.23 12.36 4.55
CA ALA A 149 12.90 12.57 5.96
C ALA A 149 14.05 13.33 6.63
N PHE A 150 13.80 14.48 7.22
CA PHE A 150 14.84 15.27 7.88
C PHE A 150 14.63 15.24 9.39
N VAL A 151 15.55 14.59 10.12
CA VAL A 151 15.49 14.42 11.57
C VAL A 151 16.76 14.92 12.26
N LYS A 152 16.68 15.15 13.58
CA LYS A 152 17.81 15.56 14.42
C LYS A 152 17.95 14.69 15.66
N ILE A 153 19.19 14.48 16.08
CA ILE A 153 19.51 13.66 17.26
C ILE A 153 20.59 14.31 18.13
N ASP A 154 20.33 14.40 19.44
CA ASP A 154 21.24 14.91 20.48
C ASP A 154 21.82 13.75 21.31
N ASN A 155 22.61 12.89 20.67
CA ASN A 155 23.21 11.70 21.28
C ASN A 155 24.71 11.53 20.88
N ASP A 156 25.61 11.97 21.78
CA ASP A 156 27.07 11.84 21.61
C ASP A 156 27.58 10.40 21.52
N LYS A 157 26.81 9.42 22.03
CA LYS A 157 27.20 8.00 21.92
C LYS A 157 26.87 7.49 20.54
N GLU A 158 25.63 7.68 20.10
CA GLU A 158 25.17 7.29 18.76
C GLU A 158 26.05 7.89 17.67
N ALA A 159 26.38 9.18 17.79
CA ALA A 159 27.29 9.85 16.86
C ALA A 159 28.64 9.11 16.71
N LYS A 160 29.20 8.60 17.81
CA LYS A 160 30.49 7.88 17.76
C LYS A 160 30.38 6.51 17.11
N GLU A 161 29.23 5.87 17.21
CA GLU A 161 29.02 4.58 16.56
C GLU A 161 28.96 4.70 15.03
N TYR A 162 28.70 5.91 14.50
CA TYR A 162 28.84 6.23 13.08
C TYR A 162 30.17 6.92 12.74
N GLY A 163 31.20 6.81 13.61
CA GLY A 163 32.51 7.44 13.39
C GLY A 163 32.51 8.98 13.44
N ILE A 164 31.46 9.60 13.99
CA ILE A 164 31.31 11.07 14.01
C ILE A 164 32.07 11.67 15.20
N ASP A 165 33.32 12.07 14.95
CA ASP A 165 34.19 12.70 15.94
C ASP A 165 33.83 14.16 16.27
N THR A 166 33.15 14.84 15.35
CA THR A 166 32.82 16.26 15.49
C THR A 166 31.36 16.52 15.20
N ILE A 167 30.70 17.26 16.10
CA ILE A 167 29.31 17.72 15.93
C ILE A 167 29.25 19.26 15.89
N PRO A 168 28.28 19.86 15.18
CA PRO A 168 27.22 19.18 14.41
C PRO A 168 27.72 18.65 13.07
N THR A 169 27.15 17.53 12.65
CA THR A 169 27.42 16.82 11.38
C THR A 169 26.09 16.31 10.81
N LEU A 170 25.93 16.43 9.49
CA LEU A 170 24.78 15.90 8.78
C LEU A 170 25.18 14.58 8.09
N VAL A 171 24.37 13.55 8.27
CA VAL A 171 24.49 12.26 7.59
C VAL A 171 23.23 12.02 6.78
N PHE A 172 23.37 11.66 5.51
CA PHE A 172 22.26 11.26 4.66
C PHE A 172 22.28 9.75 4.50
N PHE A 173 21.23 9.07 4.93
CA PHE A 173 21.06 7.64 4.78
C PHE A 173 20.25 7.36 3.51
N GLU A 174 20.86 6.64 2.58
CA GLU A 174 20.21 6.10 1.38
C GLU A 174 20.03 4.59 1.58
N LYS A 175 18.78 4.16 1.78
CA LYS A 175 18.40 2.76 2.06
C LYS A 175 19.25 2.12 3.17
N GLY A 176 19.50 2.86 4.24
CA GLY A 176 20.34 2.38 5.35
C GLY A 176 21.81 2.77 5.27
N ILE A 177 22.31 3.17 4.10
CA ILE A 177 23.73 3.43 3.87
C ILE A 177 24.05 4.90 4.16
N PRO A 178 24.98 5.21 5.08
CA PRO A 178 25.28 6.58 5.48
C PRO A 178 26.25 7.30 4.52
N HIS A 179 25.90 8.53 4.16
CA HIS A 179 26.72 9.49 3.41
C HIS A 179 26.98 10.72 4.29
N ILE A 180 28.23 10.95 4.69
CA ILE A 180 28.58 12.09 5.56
C ILE A 180 28.77 13.36 4.73
N PHE A 181 28.10 14.46 5.12
CA PHE A 181 28.28 15.75 4.45
C PHE A 181 29.55 16.48 4.91
N GLU A 182 30.54 16.59 4.03
CA GLU A 182 31.80 17.31 4.31
C GLU A 182 31.75 18.84 4.07
N GLY A 183 30.63 19.35 3.56
CA GLY A 183 30.47 20.76 3.20
C GLY A 183 30.25 21.72 4.37
N ASP A 184 29.98 22.99 4.06
CA ASP A 184 29.66 24.00 5.08
C ASP A 184 28.16 23.98 5.41
N LEU A 185 27.79 23.43 6.57
CA LEU A 185 26.41 23.35 7.05
C LEU A 185 25.70 24.72 7.18
N MET A 186 26.43 25.85 7.14
CA MET A 186 25.85 27.19 7.12
C MET A 186 25.37 27.64 5.73
N LYS A 187 25.49 26.80 4.70
CA LYS A 187 25.06 27.10 3.33
C LYS A 187 23.94 26.15 2.91
N GLU A 188 22.73 26.47 3.34
CA GLU A 188 21.51 25.69 3.10
C GLU A 188 21.31 25.32 1.61
N GLU A 189 21.53 26.25 0.66
CA GLU A 189 21.39 25.97 -0.78
C GLU A 189 22.37 24.91 -1.30
N GLU A 190 23.61 24.89 -0.77
CA GLU A 190 24.65 23.93 -1.17
C GLU A 190 24.35 22.53 -0.62
N LEU A 191 23.88 22.49 0.62
CA LEU A 191 23.49 21.27 1.32
C LEU A 191 22.22 20.65 0.71
N LEU A 192 21.18 21.43 0.46
CA LEU A 192 19.96 20.94 -0.21
C LEU A 192 20.29 20.42 -1.61
N SER A 193 21.16 21.13 -2.36
CA SER A 193 21.63 20.66 -3.66
C SER A 193 22.38 19.34 -3.56
N TRP A 194 23.13 19.12 -2.48
CA TRP A 194 23.83 17.87 -2.21
C TRP A 194 22.86 16.73 -1.86
N LEU A 195 21.90 16.96 -0.95
CA LEU A 195 20.85 15.98 -0.61
C LEU A 195 20.06 15.53 -1.85
N VAL A 196 19.62 16.48 -2.67
CA VAL A 196 18.90 16.19 -3.92
C VAL A 196 19.80 15.54 -4.97
N HIS A 197 21.12 15.77 -4.92
CA HIS A 197 22.07 15.08 -5.80
C HIS A 197 22.24 13.63 -5.41
N GLN A 198 22.50 13.34 -4.12
CA GLN A 198 22.65 11.97 -3.60
C GLN A 198 21.38 11.16 -3.91
N LYS A 199 20.20 11.68 -3.60
CA LYS A 199 18.92 11.04 -3.96
C LYS A 199 18.73 10.74 -5.47
N ARG A 200 19.43 11.43 -6.37
CA ARG A 200 19.24 11.31 -7.83
C ARG A 200 20.33 10.52 -8.54
N HIS A 201 21.50 10.40 -7.93
CA HIS A 201 22.65 9.73 -8.51
C HIS A 201 23.25 8.90 -7.39
N SER A 202 23.24 7.59 -7.58
CA SER A 202 24.02 6.68 -6.75
C SER A 202 25.50 6.94 -7.03
N GLU A 203 26.26 7.18 -5.96
CA GLU A 203 27.71 7.23 -5.97
C GLU A 203 28.18 6.30 -4.86
N ILE A 204 29.28 5.56 -5.08
CA ILE A 204 29.82 4.65 -4.08
C ILE A 204 30.19 5.45 -2.80
N PRO A 205 29.50 5.22 -1.65
CA PRO A 205 29.67 6.01 -0.44
C PRO A 205 31.07 5.84 0.16
N ASP A 206 31.68 6.95 0.58
CA ASP A 206 32.90 6.97 1.38
C ASP A 206 32.53 6.82 2.86
N ILE A 207 33.00 5.75 3.50
CA ILE A 207 32.64 5.40 4.88
C ILE A 207 33.86 5.41 5.81
N SER A 208 33.61 5.40 7.12
CA SER A 208 34.64 5.12 8.13
C SER A 208 34.69 3.63 8.48
N ASP A 209 35.74 3.22 9.19
CA ASP A 209 35.89 1.87 9.73
C ASP A 209 34.74 1.51 10.68
N GLU A 210 34.27 2.43 11.54
CA GLU A 210 33.14 2.15 12.43
C GLU A 210 31.82 1.92 11.66
N ILE A 211 31.64 2.62 10.53
CA ILE A 211 30.49 2.40 9.66
C ILE A 211 30.62 1.06 8.93
N MET A 212 31.82 0.69 8.49
CA MET A 212 32.09 -0.59 7.85
C MET A 212 31.67 -1.74 8.75
N GLU A 213 32.08 -1.73 10.03
CA GLU A 213 31.66 -2.74 11.02
C GLU A 213 30.12 -2.82 11.13
N LYS A 214 29.43 -1.67 11.24
CA LYS A 214 27.96 -1.65 11.27
C LYS A 214 27.32 -2.21 9.99
N LEU A 215 27.91 -1.96 8.83
CA LEU A 215 27.41 -2.47 7.56
C LEU A 215 27.63 -3.97 7.44
N ILE A 216 28.77 -4.50 7.91
CA ILE A 216 29.03 -5.95 7.95
C ILE A 216 27.96 -6.68 8.79
N ASP A 217 27.51 -6.06 9.88
CA ASP A 217 26.47 -6.64 10.75
C ASP A 217 25.05 -6.53 10.16
N LYS A 218 24.74 -5.45 9.44
CA LYS A 218 23.37 -5.13 8.99
C LYS A 218 23.09 -5.51 7.54
N VAL A 219 24.12 -5.60 6.69
CA VAL A 219 23.99 -5.82 5.24
C VAL A 219 24.48 -7.21 4.91
N GLU A 220 23.59 -8.02 4.32
CA GLU A 220 23.87 -9.41 3.95
C GLU A 220 24.96 -9.54 2.88
N TYR A 221 24.94 -8.66 1.87
CA TYR A 221 25.88 -8.67 0.75
C TYR A 221 26.56 -7.30 0.59
N LEU A 222 27.78 -7.18 1.11
CA LEU A 222 28.52 -5.91 1.16
C LEU A 222 29.86 -6.02 0.43
N ALA A 223 30.15 -5.10 -0.49
CA ALA A 223 31.43 -4.98 -1.16
C ALA A 223 32.16 -3.70 -0.69
N VAL A 224 33.34 -3.84 -0.09
CA VAL A 224 34.16 -2.74 0.41
C VAL A 224 35.40 -2.57 -0.47
N LEU A 225 35.51 -1.42 -1.14
CA LEU A 225 36.71 -1.01 -1.86
C LEU A 225 37.66 -0.27 -0.92
N PHE A 226 38.73 -0.94 -0.49
CA PHE A 226 39.86 -0.28 0.15
C PHE A 226 40.69 0.45 -0.91
N TYR A 227 40.88 1.77 -0.74
CA TYR A 227 41.58 2.61 -1.73
C TYR A 227 42.35 3.76 -1.07
N ASP A 228 43.31 4.36 -1.78
CA ASP A 228 43.97 5.62 -1.39
C ASP A 228 43.40 6.80 -2.19
N LYS A 229 42.72 7.73 -1.52
CA LYS A 229 42.11 8.90 -2.19
C LYS A 229 43.12 9.86 -2.81
N ASP A 230 44.38 9.84 -2.36
CA ASP A 230 45.46 10.65 -2.91
C ASP A 230 46.16 9.96 -4.11
N ASP A 231 45.92 8.67 -4.36
CA ASP A 231 46.47 7.93 -5.51
C ASP A 231 45.57 8.03 -6.76
N LYS A 232 46.20 8.29 -7.90
CA LYS A 232 45.47 8.52 -9.17
C LYS A 232 45.01 7.23 -9.84
N GLN A 233 45.68 6.12 -9.55
CA GLN A 233 45.32 4.82 -10.08
C GLN A 233 44.11 4.28 -9.33
N ASP A 234 44.07 4.42 -8.01
CA ASP A 234 42.94 4.08 -7.15
C ASP A 234 41.69 4.85 -7.53
N ILE A 235 41.79 6.17 -7.67
CA ILE A 235 40.68 7.00 -8.18
C ILE A 235 40.23 6.55 -9.57
N ARG A 236 41.15 6.06 -10.41
CA ARG A 236 40.75 5.54 -11.73
C ARG A 236 39.95 4.26 -11.61
N VAL A 237 40.37 3.32 -10.76
CA VAL A 237 39.64 2.08 -10.48
C VAL A 237 38.24 2.40 -9.95
N LEU A 238 38.15 3.28 -8.95
CA LEU A 238 36.88 3.74 -8.42
C LEU A 238 35.94 4.24 -9.52
N ASN A 239 36.41 5.12 -10.43
CA ASN A 239 35.56 5.63 -11.53
C ASN A 239 35.08 4.54 -12.52
N GLU A 240 35.78 3.40 -12.64
CA GLU A 240 35.28 2.27 -13.43
C GLU A 240 34.21 1.51 -12.61
N LEU A 241 34.43 1.28 -11.31
CA LEU A 241 33.45 0.62 -10.43
C LEU A 241 32.14 1.41 -10.26
N GLU A 242 32.19 2.74 -10.28
CA GLU A 242 30.99 3.60 -10.29
C GLU A 242 30.07 3.32 -11.50
N ASN A 243 30.56 2.72 -12.59
CA ASN A 243 29.72 2.38 -13.74
C ASN A 243 28.82 1.16 -13.49
N ILE A 244 29.13 0.34 -12.47
CA ILE A 244 28.38 -0.88 -12.14
C ILE A 244 27.56 -0.74 -10.84
N ASP A 245 27.65 0.40 -10.14
CA ASP A 245 26.95 0.67 -8.88
C ASP A 245 25.42 0.48 -9.02
N ASP A 246 24.80 1.13 -10.02
CA ASP A 246 23.38 0.97 -10.36
C ASP A 246 22.98 -0.50 -10.68
N GLU A 247 23.92 -1.32 -11.15
CA GLU A 247 23.68 -2.74 -11.48
C GLU A 247 23.78 -3.60 -10.22
N LEU A 248 24.79 -3.37 -9.38
CA LEU A 248 24.94 -4.02 -8.07
C LEU A 248 23.76 -3.73 -7.15
N GLU A 249 23.27 -2.49 -7.13
CA GLU A 249 22.11 -2.10 -6.33
C GLU A 249 20.84 -2.86 -6.75
N LYS A 250 20.64 -3.11 -8.05
CA LYS A 250 19.52 -3.91 -8.56
C LYS A 250 19.62 -5.37 -8.17
N GLU A 251 20.84 -5.90 -8.16
CA GLU A 251 21.13 -7.26 -7.70
C GLU A 251 21.16 -7.34 -6.17
N GLY A 252 20.98 -6.24 -5.44
CA GLY A 252 20.94 -6.19 -3.98
C GLY A 252 22.30 -6.43 -3.33
N ILE A 253 23.38 -5.99 -3.97
CA ILE A 253 24.73 -5.95 -3.41
C ILE A 253 25.06 -4.48 -3.13
N VAL A 254 25.40 -4.17 -1.89
CA VAL A 254 25.81 -2.81 -1.50
C VAL A 254 27.30 -2.68 -1.74
N ILE A 255 27.75 -1.64 -2.45
CA ILE A 255 29.17 -1.34 -2.59
C ILE A 255 29.51 -0.03 -1.87
N VAL A 256 30.63 -0.01 -1.14
CA VAL A 256 31.15 1.15 -0.39
C VAL A 256 32.66 1.28 -0.61
N ARG A 257 33.24 2.43 -0.25
CA ARG A 257 34.70 2.65 -0.30
C ARG A 257 35.24 3.14 1.03
N LEU A 258 36.48 2.76 1.33
CA LEU A 258 37.16 3.10 2.58
C LEU A 258 38.62 3.53 2.32
N ASP A 259 38.95 4.76 2.73
CA ASP A 259 40.32 5.31 2.71
C ASP A 259 41.00 5.16 4.08
N ASN A 260 41.34 3.91 4.44
CA ASN A 260 42.01 3.59 5.69
C ASN A 260 43.08 2.47 5.51
N ASP A 261 44.32 2.89 5.23
CA ASP A 261 45.50 1.99 5.09
C ASP A 261 45.87 1.25 6.39
N ALA A 262 45.40 1.70 7.56
CA ALA A 262 45.58 0.96 8.81
C ALA A 262 44.60 -0.22 8.87
N GLU A 263 43.33 0.05 8.59
CA GLU A 263 42.25 -0.94 8.55
C GLU A 263 42.51 -2.02 7.50
N ALA A 264 42.89 -1.63 6.28
CA ALA A 264 43.23 -2.57 5.22
C ALA A 264 44.29 -3.60 5.65
N LYS A 265 45.24 -3.20 6.51
CA LYS A 265 46.28 -4.13 7.01
C LYS A 265 45.75 -5.15 8.01
N GLU A 266 44.64 -4.88 8.69
CA GLU A 266 44.03 -5.83 9.62
C GLU A 266 43.48 -7.04 8.84
N TYR A 267 42.92 -6.80 7.65
CA TYR A 267 42.49 -7.83 6.68
C TYR A 267 43.64 -8.48 5.89
N GLY A 268 44.91 -8.17 6.19
CA GLY A 268 46.06 -8.71 5.46
C GLY A 268 46.32 -8.08 4.09
N ILE A 269 45.64 -6.97 3.75
CA ILE A 269 45.76 -6.31 2.45
C ILE A 269 47.10 -5.56 2.37
N ASP A 270 47.97 -5.96 1.44
CA ASP A 270 49.33 -5.40 1.28
C ASP A 270 49.48 -4.41 0.11
N HIS A 271 48.43 -4.22 -0.69
CA HIS A 271 48.36 -3.27 -1.79
C HIS A 271 46.95 -2.68 -1.96
N LEU A 272 46.88 -1.44 -2.45
CA LEU A 272 45.65 -0.73 -2.75
C LEU A 272 45.62 -0.36 -4.25
N PRO A 273 44.43 -0.30 -4.88
CA PRO A 273 43.14 -0.61 -4.29
C PRO A 273 42.87 -2.13 -4.23
N THR A 274 42.04 -2.56 -3.28
CA THR A 274 41.60 -3.96 -3.11
C THR A 274 40.11 -3.98 -2.79
N LEU A 275 39.36 -4.89 -3.42
CA LEU A 275 37.93 -5.08 -3.18
C LEU A 275 37.73 -6.33 -2.31
N VAL A 276 36.97 -6.17 -1.23
CA VAL A 276 36.59 -7.25 -0.32
C VAL A 276 35.07 -7.37 -0.35
N TYR A 277 34.55 -8.56 -0.62
CA TYR A 277 33.14 -8.88 -0.52
C TYR A 277 32.87 -9.52 0.83
N PHE A 278 31.73 -9.23 1.44
CA PHE A 278 31.29 -9.80 2.70
C PHE A 278 29.92 -10.43 2.48
N GLU A 279 29.82 -11.70 2.86
CA GLU A 279 28.57 -12.46 2.91
C GLU A 279 28.47 -13.14 4.26
N ASN A 280 27.37 -12.93 4.99
CA ASN A 280 27.19 -13.49 6.32
C ASN A 280 28.37 -13.22 7.28
N LYS A 281 28.99 -12.03 7.17
CA LYS A 281 30.19 -11.58 7.88
C LYS A 281 31.51 -12.24 7.47
N ILE A 282 31.50 -13.14 6.49
CA ILE A 282 32.68 -13.82 5.97
C ILE A 282 33.25 -12.96 4.82
N PRO A 283 34.51 -12.47 4.93
CA PRO A 283 35.12 -11.68 3.87
C PRO A 283 35.80 -12.54 2.81
N ALA A 284 35.54 -12.26 1.54
CA ALA A 284 36.17 -12.82 0.35
C ALA A 284 36.96 -11.75 -0.42
N LEU A 285 38.20 -12.04 -0.81
CA LEU A 285 39.03 -11.09 -1.57
C LEU A 285 38.86 -11.27 -3.09
N TYR A 286 38.69 -10.16 -3.81
CA TYR A 286 38.77 -10.18 -5.27
C TYR A 286 40.22 -10.11 -5.77
N GLU A 287 40.71 -11.16 -6.41
CA GLU A 287 42.08 -11.23 -6.96
C GLU A 287 42.21 -10.78 -8.43
N GLY A 288 41.10 -10.44 -9.10
CA GLY A 288 41.08 -10.11 -10.52
C GLY A 288 41.52 -8.66 -10.86
N ASP A 289 41.36 -8.26 -12.13
CA ASP A 289 41.69 -6.90 -12.57
C ASP A 289 40.53 -5.94 -12.25
N LEU A 290 40.69 -5.08 -11.24
CA LEU A 290 39.71 -4.07 -10.84
C LEU A 290 39.46 -2.99 -11.91
N LEU A 291 40.31 -2.87 -12.94
CA LEU A 291 40.02 -1.99 -14.09
C LEU A 291 38.99 -2.59 -15.07
N ASN A 292 38.58 -3.83 -14.86
CA ASN A 292 37.57 -4.51 -15.67
C ASN A 292 36.27 -4.64 -14.89
N GLU A 293 35.46 -3.57 -14.91
CA GLU A 293 34.17 -3.48 -14.22
C GLU A 293 33.21 -4.65 -14.58
N GLU A 294 33.24 -5.14 -15.82
CA GLU A 294 32.42 -6.29 -16.24
C GLU A 294 32.86 -7.63 -15.63
N GLU A 295 34.11 -7.78 -15.20
CA GLU A 295 34.60 -8.98 -14.50
C GLU A 295 34.28 -8.89 -13.01
N VAL A 296 34.49 -7.70 -12.41
CA VAL A 296 34.14 -7.43 -11.01
C VAL A 296 32.64 -7.66 -10.77
N LEU A 297 31.77 -7.11 -11.63
CA LEU A 297 30.33 -7.29 -11.53
C LEU A 297 29.93 -8.78 -11.60
N LYS A 298 30.51 -9.52 -12.56
CA LYS A 298 30.21 -10.95 -12.70
C LYS A 298 30.65 -11.74 -11.48
N TRP A 299 31.81 -11.39 -10.91
CA TRP A 299 32.31 -12.05 -9.71
C TRP A 299 31.40 -11.76 -8.51
N LEU A 300 31.03 -10.50 -8.26
CA LEU A 300 30.12 -10.13 -7.17
C LEU A 300 28.75 -10.80 -7.28
N ILE A 301 28.15 -10.82 -8.47
CA ILE A 301 26.87 -11.53 -8.70
C ILE A 301 27.05 -13.03 -8.51
N HIS A 302 28.16 -13.59 -8.98
CA HIS A 302 28.42 -15.02 -8.84
C HIS A 302 28.53 -15.42 -7.37
N GLN A 303 29.31 -14.69 -6.55
CA GLN A 303 29.40 -14.94 -5.10
C GLN A 303 28.00 -14.98 -4.47
N LYS A 304 27.18 -13.96 -4.75
CA LYS A 304 25.81 -13.92 -4.23
C LYS A 304 24.90 -15.07 -4.71
N GLU A 305 25.02 -15.52 -5.96
CA GLU A 305 24.10 -16.49 -6.56
C GLU A 305 24.48 -17.95 -6.32
N THR A 306 25.69 -18.23 -5.85
CA THR A 306 26.20 -19.58 -5.69
C THR A 306 26.95 -19.71 -4.38
N ALA A 307 26.71 -20.77 -3.62
CA ALA A 307 27.58 -21.18 -2.53
C ALA A 307 28.98 -21.40 -3.10
N THR A 308 29.91 -20.55 -2.69
CA THR A 308 31.32 -20.60 -3.10
C THR A 308 32.19 -20.46 -1.87
N ILE A 309 33.08 -21.41 -1.67
CA ILE A 309 34.07 -21.41 -0.61
C ILE A 309 34.97 -20.17 -0.76
N GLU A 310 35.01 -19.31 0.26
CA GLU A 310 35.63 -17.99 0.16
C GLU A 310 37.15 -18.03 0.26
N GLU A 311 37.84 -17.28 -0.61
CA GLU A 311 39.30 -17.12 -0.54
C GLU A 311 39.70 -16.03 0.45
N VAL A 312 40.46 -16.43 1.48
CA VAL A 312 40.83 -15.60 2.64
C VAL A 312 42.35 -15.47 2.84
N THR A 313 42.76 -14.35 3.45
CA THR A 313 44.16 -14.11 3.84
C THR A 313 44.55 -14.86 5.12
N ASP A 314 45.86 -14.99 5.39
CA ASP A 314 46.38 -15.52 6.66
C ASP A 314 45.83 -14.75 7.90
N GLU A 315 45.53 -13.46 7.75
CA GLU A 315 44.96 -12.60 8.79
C GLU A 315 43.46 -12.84 9.00
N ILE A 316 42.66 -12.81 7.93
CA ILE A 316 41.22 -13.12 7.98
C ILE A 316 40.98 -14.52 8.53
N LEU A 317 41.73 -15.50 8.05
CA LEU A 317 41.61 -16.87 8.52
C LEU A 317 41.86 -16.97 10.04
N HIS A 318 42.77 -16.14 10.57
CA HIS A 318 43.01 -16.12 12.01
C HIS A 318 41.79 -15.60 12.78
N GLU A 319 41.16 -14.54 12.30
CA GLU A 319 39.96 -13.94 12.91
C GLU A 319 38.78 -14.91 12.84
N LEU A 320 38.52 -15.51 11.67
CA LEU A 320 37.45 -16.52 11.53
C LEU A 320 37.61 -17.67 12.53
N ILE A 321 38.83 -18.17 12.75
CA ILE A 321 39.09 -19.24 13.73
C ILE A 321 38.94 -18.75 15.18
N GLU A 322 39.16 -17.46 15.45
CA GLU A 322 38.97 -16.91 16.79
C GLU A 322 37.49 -16.63 17.09
N ASP A 323 36.71 -16.24 16.09
CA ASP A 323 35.33 -15.77 16.20
C ASP A 323 34.28 -16.86 15.96
N HIS A 324 34.60 -17.92 15.20
CA HIS A 324 33.70 -19.04 14.95
C HIS A 324 34.18 -20.33 15.63
N GLU A 325 33.25 -21.11 16.17
CA GLU A 325 33.54 -22.39 16.83
C GLU A 325 34.09 -23.43 15.87
N TYR A 326 33.55 -23.47 14.65
CA TYR A 326 33.84 -24.49 13.64
C TYR A 326 34.20 -23.83 12.31
N VAL A 327 35.48 -23.94 11.92
CA VAL A 327 35.99 -23.43 10.65
C VAL A 327 36.67 -24.57 9.90
N PHE A 328 36.15 -24.91 8.73
CA PHE A 328 36.76 -25.83 7.80
C PHE A 328 37.59 -25.08 6.78
N VAL A 329 38.83 -25.54 6.54
CA VAL A 329 39.79 -24.79 5.74
C VAL A 329 40.43 -25.67 4.70
N TYR A 330 40.29 -25.29 3.44
CA TYR A 330 41.03 -25.84 2.33
C TYR A 330 42.33 -25.04 2.09
N PHE A 331 43.45 -25.62 2.52
CA PHE A 331 44.76 -25.06 2.18
C PHE A 331 45.17 -25.55 0.80
N SER A 332 44.78 -24.82 -0.25
CA SER A 332 45.11 -25.09 -1.65
C SER A 332 46.63 -25.00 -1.89
N GLY A 333 47.26 -23.95 -1.35
CA GLY A 333 48.56 -23.47 -1.80
C GLY A 333 48.48 -22.91 -3.21
N ARG A 334 49.61 -22.38 -3.73
CA ARG A 334 49.64 -21.75 -5.08
C ARG A 334 48.93 -22.60 -6.14
N CYS A 335 47.80 -22.13 -6.61
CA CYS A 335 46.94 -22.77 -7.58
C CYS A 335 46.80 -21.87 -8.83
N GLU A 336 46.61 -22.46 -10.00
CA GLU A 336 46.24 -21.73 -11.22
C GLU A 336 44.96 -22.37 -11.78
N GLU A 337 44.10 -21.57 -12.43
CA GLU A 337 42.83 -22.04 -13.03
C GLU A 337 43.05 -23.31 -13.90
N GLY A 338 42.33 -24.38 -13.56
CA GLY A 338 42.41 -25.70 -14.18
C GLY A 338 43.47 -26.67 -13.61
N ASP A 339 44.20 -26.30 -12.54
CA ASP A 339 45.10 -27.20 -11.81
C ASP A 339 44.33 -28.20 -10.92
N GLU A 340 45.02 -29.24 -10.42
CA GLU A 340 44.40 -30.28 -9.58
C GLU A 340 43.77 -29.69 -8.30
N CYS A 341 44.34 -28.63 -7.74
CA CYS A 341 43.80 -27.92 -6.58
C CYS A 341 42.49 -27.18 -6.86
N ASP A 342 42.31 -26.68 -8.09
CA ASP A 342 41.12 -25.96 -8.57
C ASP A 342 39.95 -26.94 -8.77
N ASN A 343 40.22 -28.09 -9.41
CA ASN A 343 39.20 -29.14 -9.57
C ASN A 343 38.73 -29.74 -8.24
N ILE A 344 39.60 -29.78 -7.21
CA ILE A 344 39.22 -30.25 -5.88
C ILE A 344 38.32 -29.22 -5.20
N LEU A 345 38.63 -27.92 -5.34
CA LEU A 345 37.79 -26.86 -4.81
C LEU A 345 36.40 -26.93 -5.44
N ASP A 346 36.30 -27.01 -6.78
CA ASP A 346 35.04 -27.17 -7.53
C ASP A 346 34.17 -28.36 -7.05
N GLU A 347 34.79 -29.47 -6.62
CA GLU A 347 34.07 -30.62 -6.05
C GLU A 347 33.59 -30.30 -4.63
N LEU A 348 34.45 -29.70 -3.80
CA LEU A 348 34.11 -29.33 -2.43
C LEU A 348 32.98 -28.28 -2.34
N GLU A 349 32.78 -27.45 -3.37
CA GLU A 349 31.62 -26.54 -3.43
C GLU A 349 30.27 -27.26 -3.32
N ASN A 350 30.19 -28.54 -3.71
CA ASN A 350 28.92 -29.30 -3.65
C ASN A 350 28.44 -29.59 -2.22
N ILE A 351 29.30 -29.44 -1.22
CA ILE A 351 28.97 -29.70 0.19
C ILE A 351 28.89 -28.42 1.03
N ASP A 352 29.19 -27.26 0.45
CA ASP A 352 29.29 -25.98 1.16
C ASP A 352 27.96 -25.58 1.81
N ASP A 353 26.85 -25.62 1.04
CA ASP A 353 25.48 -25.40 1.53
C ASP A 353 25.14 -26.23 2.78
N GLU A 354 25.55 -27.51 2.82
CA GLU A 354 25.26 -28.43 3.95
C GLU A 354 26.11 -28.10 5.19
N LEU A 355 27.33 -27.60 4.98
CA LEU A 355 28.19 -27.15 6.06
C LEU A 355 27.68 -25.84 6.67
N ASP A 356 27.19 -24.92 5.85
CA ASP A 356 26.58 -23.67 6.28
C ASP A 356 25.28 -23.89 7.07
N GLU A 357 24.43 -24.82 6.63
CA GLU A 357 23.26 -25.27 7.40
C GLU A 357 23.66 -25.86 8.76
N SER A 358 24.80 -26.56 8.81
CA SER A 358 25.37 -27.12 10.05
C SER A 358 26.10 -26.10 10.92
N GLY A 359 26.28 -24.86 10.43
CA GLY A 359 27.01 -23.80 11.14
C GLY A 359 28.54 -23.98 11.13
N ILE A 360 29.10 -24.60 10.09
CA ILE A 360 30.53 -24.76 9.87
C ILE A 360 30.96 -23.82 8.76
N VAL A 361 31.80 -22.83 9.07
CA VAL A 361 32.33 -21.87 8.08
C VAL A 361 33.37 -22.57 7.21
N PHE A 362 33.22 -22.59 5.88
CA PHE A 362 34.18 -23.25 4.98
C PHE A 362 34.90 -22.24 4.09
N VAL A 363 36.22 -22.12 4.26
CA VAL A 363 37.04 -21.17 3.49
C VAL A 363 38.25 -21.83 2.83
N THR A 364 38.78 -21.20 1.77
CA THR A 364 40.02 -21.58 1.09
C THR A 364 41.12 -20.53 1.32
N THR A 365 42.37 -20.98 1.31
CA THR A 365 43.52 -20.06 1.30
C THR A 365 44.71 -20.62 0.52
N GLU A 366 45.26 -19.79 -0.36
CA GLU A 366 46.57 -20.00 -0.99
C GLU A 366 47.73 -19.70 -0.03
N ASP A 367 47.43 -19.07 1.09
CA ASP A 367 48.41 -18.43 1.95
C ASP A 367 49.04 -19.43 2.92
N MET A 368 50.38 -19.44 2.93
CA MET A 368 51.11 -20.59 3.46
C MET A 368 51.79 -20.31 4.80
N ASN A 369 51.69 -19.10 5.38
CA ASN A 369 52.40 -18.83 6.64
C ASN A 369 51.57 -19.30 7.83
N PHE A 370 50.25 -19.11 7.81
CA PHE A 370 49.35 -19.67 8.82
C PHE A 370 49.44 -21.20 8.85
N ALA A 371 49.30 -21.86 7.70
CA ALA A 371 49.43 -23.32 7.56
C ALA A 371 50.74 -23.87 8.17
N LYS A 372 51.88 -23.20 7.90
CA LYS A 372 53.18 -23.59 8.44
C LYS A 372 53.28 -23.42 9.96
N ARG A 373 52.60 -22.42 10.56
CA ARG A 373 52.54 -22.22 12.02
C ARG A 373 51.82 -23.39 12.70
N HIS A 374 50.74 -23.89 12.09
CA HIS A 374 49.96 -25.03 12.57
C HIS A 374 50.56 -26.41 12.19
N GLY A 375 51.75 -26.43 11.58
CA GLY A 375 52.48 -27.66 11.31
C GLY A 375 52.07 -28.41 10.04
N ILE A 376 51.21 -27.80 9.22
CA ILE A 376 50.78 -28.29 7.91
C ILE A 376 51.93 -28.07 6.91
N LYS A 377 52.29 -29.12 6.17
CA LYS A 377 53.49 -29.16 5.30
C LYS A 377 53.22 -29.74 3.91
N THR A 378 52.03 -30.25 3.70
CA THR A 378 51.57 -30.93 2.49
C THR A 378 50.34 -30.17 2.02
N PHE A 379 50.29 -29.87 0.72
CA PHE A 379 49.23 -29.12 0.06
C PHE A 379 48.90 -29.83 -1.26
N PRO A 380 47.62 -29.85 -1.70
CA PRO A 380 46.46 -29.34 -0.96
C PRO A 380 46.16 -30.14 0.33
N SER A 381 45.48 -29.52 1.30
CA SER A 381 45.11 -30.17 2.58
C SER A 381 43.86 -29.55 3.20
N LEU A 382 42.93 -30.39 3.65
CA LEU A 382 41.76 -29.99 4.44
C LEU A 382 42.05 -30.06 5.94
N VAL A 383 41.62 -29.03 6.67
CA VAL A 383 41.81 -28.91 8.11
C VAL A 383 40.55 -28.36 8.74
N PHE A 384 40.02 -29.08 9.72
CA PHE A 384 38.86 -28.68 10.49
C PHE A 384 39.32 -28.10 11.83
N PHE A 385 39.10 -26.82 12.04
CA PHE A 385 39.35 -26.14 13.30
C PHE A 385 38.06 -26.19 14.12
N ARG A 386 38.07 -26.99 15.20
CA ARG A 386 36.95 -27.08 16.15
C ARG A 386 37.37 -26.50 17.49
N ASN A 387 36.63 -25.52 17.97
CA ASN A 387 36.98 -24.68 19.12
C ASN A 387 38.48 -24.33 19.14
N LYS A 388 38.99 -23.83 17.99
CA LYS A 388 40.38 -23.41 17.75
C LYS A 388 41.42 -24.54 17.65
N GLU A 389 41.03 -25.81 17.86
CA GLU A 389 41.93 -26.97 17.75
C GLU A 389 41.91 -27.55 16.32
N PRO A 390 43.05 -27.61 15.62
CA PRO A 390 43.10 -28.10 14.25
C PRO A 390 43.12 -29.65 14.17
N LEU A 391 42.20 -30.21 13.40
CA LEU A 391 42.19 -31.61 12.99
C LEU A 391 42.38 -31.71 11.47
N VAL A 392 43.52 -32.28 11.07
CA VAL A 392 43.85 -32.43 9.65
C VAL A 392 43.22 -33.69 9.09
N TYR A 393 42.39 -33.57 8.06
CA TYR A 393 41.79 -34.69 7.36
C TYR A 393 42.85 -35.65 6.77
N LYS A 394 42.53 -36.94 6.70
CA LYS A 394 43.47 -38.02 6.32
C LYS A 394 42.95 -38.93 5.20
N GLY A 395 41.69 -38.78 4.80
CA GLY A 395 41.05 -39.55 3.73
C GLY A 395 41.39 -39.02 2.33
N ASP A 396 40.58 -39.37 1.33
CA ASP A 396 40.71 -38.83 -0.03
C ASP A 396 40.02 -37.46 -0.11
N ILE A 397 40.76 -36.45 -0.55
CA ILE A 397 40.24 -35.07 -0.68
C ILE A 397 39.45 -34.86 -1.99
N ASN A 398 39.50 -35.82 -2.91
CA ASN A 398 38.71 -35.81 -4.16
C ASN A 398 37.38 -36.56 -4.00
N ASP A 399 36.96 -36.85 -2.77
CA ASP A 399 35.73 -37.56 -2.46
C ASP A 399 34.94 -36.70 -1.47
N GLU A 400 34.13 -35.78 -2.02
CA GLU A 400 33.32 -34.81 -1.27
C GLU A 400 32.38 -35.51 -0.27
N ASP A 401 31.80 -36.66 -0.65
CA ASP A 401 30.95 -37.49 0.21
C ASP A 401 31.74 -38.06 1.42
N GLU A 402 33.01 -38.47 1.23
CA GLU A 402 33.88 -38.94 2.32
C GLU A 402 34.22 -37.78 3.28
N VAL A 403 34.48 -36.59 2.75
CA VAL A 403 34.78 -35.39 3.53
C VAL A 403 33.57 -34.97 4.38
N LEU A 404 32.39 -34.88 3.77
CA LEU A 404 31.15 -34.52 4.45
C LEU A 404 30.77 -35.54 5.52
N SER A 405 30.85 -36.84 5.20
CA SER A 405 30.61 -37.90 6.20
C SER A 405 31.58 -37.79 7.38
N TRP A 406 32.84 -37.40 7.14
CA TRP A 406 33.82 -37.23 8.20
C TRP A 406 33.50 -36.03 9.10
N LEU A 407 33.01 -34.91 8.53
CA LEU A 407 32.59 -33.73 9.30
C LEU A 407 31.32 -33.99 10.14
N ASN A 408 30.46 -34.90 9.68
CA ASN A 408 29.24 -35.31 10.37
C ASN A 408 29.45 -36.42 11.43
N GLU A 409 30.66 -36.95 11.60
CA GLU A 409 30.95 -37.96 12.63
C GLU A 409 31.05 -37.30 14.03
N GLU A 410 30.34 -37.84 15.02
CA GLU A 410 30.39 -37.37 16.43
C GLU A 410 31.84 -37.35 16.96
N ASP A 411 32.60 -38.43 16.72
CA ASP A 411 34.04 -38.55 17.03
C ASP A 411 34.91 -37.41 16.41
N THR A 412 34.47 -36.80 15.30
CA THR A 412 35.19 -35.70 14.63
C THR A 412 34.97 -34.37 15.35
N LEU A 413 33.78 -34.17 15.89
CA LEU A 413 33.37 -32.98 16.64
C LEU A 413 33.94 -32.98 18.06
N GLU A 414 34.10 -34.16 18.66
CA GLU A 414 34.61 -34.32 20.03
C GLU A 414 36.07 -33.85 20.21
N ILE A 415 36.32 -33.18 21.34
CA ILE A 415 37.61 -32.71 21.84
C ILE A 415 37.86 -33.41 23.19
N PRO A 416 38.78 -34.40 23.25
CA PRO A 416 38.96 -35.22 24.44
C PRO A 416 39.17 -34.42 25.75
N GLY A 417 38.23 -34.60 26.69
CA GLY A 417 38.26 -34.02 28.03
C GLY A 417 37.90 -32.53 28.07
N ARG A 418 37.07 -32.06 27.12
CA ARG A 418 36.46 -30.73 27.12
C ARG A 418 35.06 -30.82 26.52
N ILE A 419 34.12 -30.18 27.20
CA ILE A 419 32.79 -29.92 26.66
C ILE A 419 32.91 -28.97 25.46
N GLU A 420 32.38 -29.37 24.31
CA GLU A 420 32.42 -28.60 23.06
C GLU A 420 31.57 -27.33 23.15
N GLU A 421 32.11 -26.22 22.67
CA GLU A 421 31.31 -25.02 22.41
C GLU A 421 30.64 -25.15 21.04
N VAL A 422 29.33 -24.99 20.99
CA VAL A 422 28.53 -25.07 19.76
C VAL A 422 27.76 -23.78 19.54
N ASN A 423 27.70 -23.34 18.28
CA ASN A 423 26.77 -22.31 17.85
C ASN A 423 25.33 -22.85 17.77
N ILE A 424 24.35 -21.97 17.60
CA ILE A 424 22.91 -22.29 17.56
C ILE A 424 22.58 -23.34 16.49
N LYS A 425 23.11 -23.21 15.26
CA LYS A 425 22.84 -24.14 14.15
C LYS A 425 23.34 -25.54 14.50
N MET A 426 24.55 -25.63 15.01
CA MET A 426 25.15 -26.89 15.42
C MET A 426 24.41 -27.52 16.61
N LEU A 427 23.97 -26.71 17.57
CA LEU A 427 23.16 -27.18 18.70
C LEU A 427 21.83 -27.79 18.22
N GLU A 428 21.15 -27.17 17.25
CA GLU A 428 19.90 -27.71 16.68
C GLU A 428 20.12 -29.07 16.03
N LYS A 429 21.18 -29.22 15.24
CA LYS A 429 21.57 -30.48 14.62
C LYS A 429 21.83 -31.57 15.68
N ILE A 430 22.62 -31.26 16.71
CA ILE A 430 22.91 -32.18 17.81
C ILE A 430 21.63 -32.60 18.54
N LEU A 431 20.70 -31.67 18.81
CA LEU A 431 19.42 -31.99 19.45
C LEU A 431 18.47 -32.83 18.57
N ALA A 432 18.61 -32.74 17.25
CA ALA A 432 17.83 -33.51 16.29
C ALA A 432 18.35 -34.94 16.11
N GLU A 433 19.67 -35.12 16.07
CA GLU A 433 20.33 -36.40 15.82
C GLU A 433 20.51 -37.24 17.09
N ASN A 434 20.78 -36.61 18.24
CA ASN A 434 21.11 -37.31 19.47
C ASN A 434 19.91 -37.48 20.42
N GLU A 435 19.74 -38.68 20.95
CA GLU A 435 18.61 -38.99 21.85
C GLU A 435 18.75 -38.33 23.22
N HIS A 436 19.98 -38.17 23.73
CA HIS A 436 20.25 -37.66 25.07
C HIS A 436 21.35 -36.59 25.01
N VAL A 437 21.01 -35.35 25.32
CA VAL A 437 21.96 -34.23 25.23
C VAL A 437 21.91 -33.40 26.50
N VAL A 438 23.05 -33.07 27.07
CA VAL A 438 23.16 -32.06 28.13
C VAL A 438 23.70 -30.78 27.51
N VAL A 439 23.01 -29.66 27.74
CA VAL A 439 23.40 -28.35 27.21
C VAL A 439 23.61 -27.37 28.35
N PHE A 440 24.79 -26.77 28.41
CA PHE A 440 25.12 -25.68 29.33
C PHE A 440 25.08 -24.32 28.61
N PHE A 441 24.06 -23.52 28.93
CA PHE A 441 23.85 -22.18 28.39
C PHE A 441 24.48 -21.13 29.32
N TYR A 442 25.26 -20.20 28.77
CA TYR A 442 25.96 -19.20 29.58
C TYR A 442 26.29 -17.91 28.81
N GLU A 443 26.72 -16.88 29.53
CA GLU A 443 27.31 -15.68 28.94
C GLU A 443 28.84 -15.76 28.99
N GLU A 444 29.52 -15.57 27.86
CA GLU A 444 30.97 -15.77 27.75
C GLU A 444 31.77 -14.92 28.77
N THR A 445 31.33 -13.67 28.99
CA THR A 445 31.99 -12.71 29.89
C THR A 445 31.79 -13.00 31.39
N ASP A 446 30.94 -13.97 31.75
CA ASP A 446 30.62 -14.28 33.14
C ASP A 446 31.66 -15.19 33.83
N LYS A 447 32.35 -14.61 34.83
CA LYS A 447 33.34 -15.32 35.66
C LYS A 447 32.77 -16.46 36.49
N LYS A 448 31.46 -16.48 36.76
CA LYS A 448 30.82 -17.59 37.48
C LYS A 448 30.66 -18.78 36.53
N SER A 449 30.19 -18.56 35.31
CA SER A 449 30.07 -19.56 34.24
C SER A 449 31.39 -20.26 33.95
N GLN A 450 32.48 -19.51 33.82
CA GLN A 450 33.84 -20.08 33.63
C GLN A 450 34.28 -21.05 34.74
N LYS A 451 33.80 -20.87 35.97
CA LYS A 451 34.07 -21.83 37.06
C LYS A 451 33.16 -23.04 37.01
N ILE A 452 31.91 -22.87 36.57
CA ILE A 452 30.96 -23.95 36.42
C ILE A 452 31.45 -24.90 35.32
N ILE A 453 31.87 -24.37 34.16
CA ILE A 453 32.44 -25.16 33.05
C ILE A 453 33.58 -26.06 33.53
N SER A 454 34.54 -25.53 34.29
CA SER A 454 35.66 -26.32 34.83
C SER A 454 35.25 -27.45 35.80
N GLU A 455 34.07 -27.37 36.42
CA GLU A 455 33.52 -28.46 37.23
C GLU A 455 32.71 -29.43 36.33
N LEU A 456 31.97 -28.91 35.34
CA LEU A 456 31.24 -29.75 34.38
C LEU A 456 32.16 -30.60 33.50
N GLU A 457 33.33 -30.09 33.09
CA GLU A 457 34.34 -30.86 32.34
C GLU A 457 34.83 -32.11 33.10
N ASN A 458 34.68 -32.19 34.42
CA ASN A 458 35.09 -33.39 35.18
C ASN A 458 34.11 -34.56 35.03
N ILE A 459 32.88 -34.32 34.57
CA ILE A 459 31.83 -35.34 34.41
C ILE A 459 31.51 -35.65 32.95
N ASP A 460 32.22 -35.01 32.03
CA ASP A 460 32.06 -35.08 30.57
C ASP A 460 32.32 -36.51 30.05
N ASP A 461 33.54 -37.03 30.28
CA ASP A 461 33.94 -38.41 29.97
C ASP A 461 32.91 -39.46 30.48
N GLU A 462 32.23 -39.17 31.59
CA GLU A 462 31.28 -40.09 32.25
C GLU A 462 29.86 -40.03 31.65
N CYS A 463 29.50 -38.88 31.05
CA CYS A 463 28.31 -38.71 30.21
C CYS A 463 28.53 -39.37 28.84
N GLU A 464 29.69 -39.15 28.20
CA GLU A 464 30.06 -39.76 26.92
C GLU A 464 30.08 -41.31 26.99
N GLU A 465 30.64 -41.90 28.06
CA GLU A 465 30.61 -43.35 28.30
C GLU A 465 29.17 -43.94 28.33
N LYS A 466 28.17 -43.07 28.48
CA LYS A 466 26.74 -43.39 28.55
C LYS A 466 25.95 -43.01 27.31
N ASP A 467 26.59 -42.56 26.23
CA ASP A 467 25.91 -42.13 25.01
C ASP A 467 25.05 -40.87 25.26
N ILE A 468 25.57 -39.96 26.08
CA ILE A 468 24.95 -38.67 26.41
C ILE A 468 25.91 -37.57 25.95
N SER A 469 25.59 -36.91 24.84
CA SER A 469 26.39 -35.81 24.31
C SER A 469 26.29 -34.60 25.26
N PHE A 470 27.42 -33.98 25.62
CA PHE A 470 27.45 -32.82 26.53
C PHE A 470 28.09 -31.64 25.81
N VAL A 471 27.29 -30.60 25.56
CA VAL A 471 27.72 -29.39 24.85
C VAL A 471 27.45 -28.13 25.67
N LYS A 472 28.10 -27.02 25.30
CA LYS A 472 27.85 -25.69 25.85
C LYS A 472 27.70 -24.65 24.74
N THR A 473 26.95 -23.60 25.00
CA THR A 473 26.72 -22.50 24.04
C THR A 473 26.62 -21.17 24.76
N SER A 474 27.12 -20.12 24.10
CA SER A 474 27.14 -18.74 24.59
C SER A 474 26.72 -17.70 23.54
N ASP A 475 26.06 -18.15 22.46
CA ASP A 475 25.53 -17.28 21.41
C ASP A 475 24.63 -16.19 21.99
N GLU A 476 24.71 -15.00 21.40
CA GLU A 476 23.94 -13.85 21.86
C GLU A 476 22.43 -14.09 21.70
N GLY A 477 21.66 -13.82 22.76
CA GLY A 477 20.20 -13.98 22.75
C GLY A 477 19.71 -15.44 22.91
N ILE A 478 20.61 -16.39 23.16
CA ILE A 478 20.29 -17.82 23.32
C ILE A 478 19.25 -18.07 24.41
N GLU A 479 19.18 -17.24 25.45
CA GLU A 479 18.20 -17.37 26.53
C GLU A 479 16.77 -17.08 26.07
N LYS A 480 16.59 -16.23 25.07
CA LYS A 480 15.28 -16.00 24.44
C LYS A 480 14.97 -17.12 23.47
N GLU A 481 15.96 -17.51 22.66
CA GLU A 481 15.82 -18.56 21.64
C GLU A 481 15.36 -19.89 22.25
N TYR A 482 15.92 -20.24 23.41
CA TYR A 482 15.57 -21.45 24.16
C TYR A 482 14.69 -21.16 25.39
N ASP A 483 14.00 -20.02 25.50
CA ASP A 483 13.08 -19.67 26.62
C ASP A 483 13.64 -20.07 28.01
N LEU A 484 14.87 -19.67 28.28
CA LEU A 484 15.58 -19.98 29.51
C LEU A 484 15.26 -18.93 30.58
N PRO A 485 15.01 -19.33 31.83
CA PRO A 485 14.61 -18.40 32.89
C PRO A 485 15.72 -17.42 33.30
N GLU A 486 16.99 -17.87 33.25
CA GLU A 486 18.18 -17.06 33.51
C GLU A 486 19.45 -17.76 32.97
N LEU A 487 20.50 -17.00 32.69
CA LEU A 487 21.85 -17.53 32.45
C LEU A 487 22.73 -17.40 33.71
N PRO A 488 23.62 -18.36 33.99
CA PRO A 488 23.79 -19.63 33.29
C PRO A 488 22.72 -20.67 33.65
N SER A 489 22.38 -21.53 32.69
CA SER A 489 21.40 -22.61 32.84
C SER A 489 21.94 -23.93 32.31
N LEU A 490 21.63 -25.04 32.99
CA LEU A 490 21.98 -26.39 32.55
C LEU A 490 20.69 -27.17 32.25
N VAL A 491 20.63 -27.77 31.07
CA VAL A 491 19.42 -28.41 30.55
C VAL A 491 19.75 -29.81 30.05
N PHE A 492 18.91 -30.78 30.38
CA PHE A 492 18.99 -32.14 29.83
C PHE A 492 17.86 -32.33 28.82
N TYR A 493 18.20 -32.72 27.61
CA TYR A 493 17.31 -33.07 26.53
C TYR A 493 17.23 -34.59 26.38
N ARG A 494 16.01 -35.09 26.22
CA ARG A 494 15.73 -36.48 25.87
C ARG A 494 14.71 -36.50 24.75
N LYS A 495 15.09 -36.96 23.55
CA LYS A 495 14.23 -36.93 22.35
C LYS A 495 13.55 -35.56 22.15
N LYS A 496 14.36 -34.49 22.13
CA LYS A 496 13.91 -33.08 22.07
C LYS A 496 13.19 -32.54 23.32
N PHE A 497 12.85 -33.35 24.32
CA PHE A 497 12.23 -32.87 25.56
C PHE A 497 13.24 -32.41 26.60
N ARG A 498 13.04 -31.21 27.13
CA ARG A 498 14.01 -30.56 28.02
C ARG A 498 13.64 -30.62 29.49
N LYS A 499 14.65 -30.69 30.34
CA LYS A 499 14.52 -30.51 31.80
C LYS A 499 15.64 -29.62 32.31
N ILE A 500 15.25 -28.50 32.91
CA ILE A 500 16.19 -27.53 33.47
C ILE A 500 16.62 -27.98 34.86
N TYR A 501 17.93 -28.00 35.11
CA TYR A 501 18.48 -28.29 36.42
C TYR A 501 18.32 -27.08 37.37
N THR A 502 17.58 -27.26 38.45
CA THR A 502 17.33 -26.20 39.45
C THR A 502 18.26 -26.28 40.68
N GLY A 503 19.25 -27.16 40.65
CA GLY A 503 20.19 -27.37 41.76
C GLY A 503 21.36 -26.40 41.76
N ASP A 504 22.35 -26.65 42.60
CA ASP A 504 23.58 -25.86 42.61
C ASP A 504 24.53 -26.36 41.50
N LEU A 505 24.78 -25.50 40.51
CA LEU A 505 25.64 -25.77 39.36
C LEU A 505 27.14 -25.96 39.72
N MET A 506 27.54 -25.60 40.94
CA MET A 506 28.93 -25.79 41.42
C MET A 506 29.19 -27.20 42.00
N HIS A 507 28.24 -28.12 41.92
CA HIS A 507 28.36 -29.47 42.48
C HIS A 507 28.17 -30.53 41.39
N GLU A 508 29.24 -30.80 40.64
CA GLU A 508 29.30 -31.77 39.52
C GLU A 508 28.72 -33.16 39.88
N GLU A 509 29.01 -33.71 41.08
CA GLU A 509 28.49 -35.01 41.51
C GLU A 509 26.95 -35.06 41.58
N ASN A 510 26.31 -33.95 41.91
CA ASN A 510 24.83 -33.88 41.96
C ASN A 510 24.24 -33.78 40.56
N ILE A 511 24.96 -33.09 39.65
CA ILE A 511 24.56 -32.91 38.26
C ILE A 511 24.65 -34.25 37.54
N LEU A 512 25.79 -34.94 37.62
CA LEU A 512 25.96 -36.28 37.03
C LEU A 512 24.90 -37.25 37.55
N LYS A 513 24.61 -37.24 38.86
CA LYS A 513 23.54 -38.07 39.44
C LYS A 513 22.17 -37.72 38.85
N TRP A 514 21.89 -36.44 38.65
CA TRP A 514 20.64 -35.98 38.04
C TRP A 514 20.52 -36.39 36.57
N VAL A 515 21.58 -36.22 35.77
CA VAL A 515 21.64 -36.66 34.36
C VAL A 515 21.39 -38.16 34.26
N LEU A 516 22.13 -38.98 35.03
CA LEU A 516 21.99 -40.44 35.00
C LEU A 516 20.60 -40.92 35.46
N GLU A 517 19.98 -40.25 36.44
CA GLU A 517 18.61 -40.57 36.89
C GLU A 517 17.57 -40.29 35.80
N LEU A 518 17.74 -39.23 35.01
CA LEU A 518 16.84 -38.88 33.90
C LEU A 518 17.06 -39.78 32.67
N HIS A 519 18.31 -40.14 32.41
CA HIS A 519 18.64 -41.11 31.38
C HIS A 519 18.04 -42.50 31.70
N GLU A 520 18.02 -42.93 32.96
CA GLU A 520 17.47 -44.23 33.38
C GLU A 520 15.95 -44.25 33.68
N SER A 521 15.23 -43.11 33.68
CA SER A 521 13.80 -43.05 34.02
C SER A 521 12.88 -43.54 32.88
N THR A 522 11.69 -44.06 33.20
CA THR A 522 10.65 -44.36 32.20
C THR A 522 9.79 -43.13 31.90
N PRO A 523 9.30 -42.96 30.66
CA PRO A 523 8.44 -41.84 30.26
C PRO A 523 6.98 -42.07 30.68
N ASP A 524 6.69 -42.34 31.96
CA ASP A 524 5.31 -42.57 32.43
C ASP A 524 4.55 -41.22 32.65
N VAL A 525 4.93 -40.14 31.97
CA VAL A 525 4.43 -38.78 32.21
C VAL A 525 4.42 -38.00 30.90
N ILE A 526 3.24 -37.54 30.48
CA ILE A 526 3.05 -36.62 29.34
C ILE A 526 4.05 -35.47 29.43
N GLU A 527 4.95 -35.36 28.45
CA GLU A 527 6.05 -34.43 28.49
C GLU A 527 5.60 -32.97 28.27
N SER A 528 6.23 -32.04 29.00
CA SER A 528 5.99 -30.62 28.83
C SER A 528 6.89 -30.05 27.74
N VAL A 529 6.31 -29.34 26.77
CA VAL A 529 7.03 -28.71 25.66
C VAL A 529 6.91 -27.19 25.68
N ASP A 530 8.00 -26.52 25.33
CA ASP A 530 8.02 -25.09 25.06
C ASP A 530 7.47 -24.77 23.66
N ARG A 531 7.42 -23.47 23.33
CA ARG A 531 6.92 -22.96 22.04
C ARG A 531 7.58 -23.63 20.85
N LYS A 532 8.91 -23.57 20.78
CA LYS A 532 9.70 -23.98 19.62
C LYS A 532 9.61 -25.50 19.44
N THR A 533 9.75 -26.24 20.53
CA THR A 533 9.58 -27.69 20.54
C THR A 533 8.18 -28.07 20.11
N LEU A 534 7.14 -27.38 20.59
CA LEU A 534 5.77 -27.63 20.17
C LEU A 534 5.60 -27.35 18.67
N GLN A 535 6.17 -26.26 18.15
CA GLN A 535 6.13 -25.93 16.72
C GLN A 535 6.82 -26.99 15.86
N VAL A 536 7.99 -27.47 16.28
CA VAL A 536 8.73 -28.55 15.61
C VAL A 536 7.93 -29.85 15.66
N LEU A 537 7.34 -30.21 16.80
CA LEU A 537 6.52 -31.41 16.92
C LEU A 537 5.26 -31.34 16.05
N ILE A 538 4.60 -30.18 15.96
CA ILE A 538 3.44 -29.97 15.08
C ILE A 538 3.81 -30.22 13.61
N ASN A 539 5.03 -29.85 13.21
CA ASN A 539 5.50 -30.00 11.83
C ASN A 539 6.05 -31.40 11.52
N ASP A 540 6.77 -32.00 12.47
CA ASP A 540 7.52 -33.25 12.27
C ASP A 540 6.73 -34.51 12.61
N VAL A 541 5.73 -34.40 13.50
CA VAL A 541 4.98 -35.56 14.03
C VAL A 541 3.63 -35.68 13.34
N GLU A 542 3.42 -36.82 12.67
CA GLU A 542 2.19 -37.09 11.90
C GLU A 542 0.94 -37.13 12.79
N HIS A 543 1.02 -37.67 14.00
CA HIS A 543 -0.09 -37.77 14.96
C HIS A 543 0.35 -37.29 16.34
N LEU A 544 -0.05 -36.08 16.72
CA LEU A 544 0.36 -35.42 17.96
C LEU A 544 -0.84 -34.94 18.76
N ALA A 545 -1.04 -35.44 19.98
CA ALA A 545 -1.97 -34.88 20.95
C ALA A 545 -1.27 -33.85 21.84
N VAL A 546 -1.90 -32.69 22.06
CA VAL A 546 -1.36 -31.58 22.85
C VAL A 546 -2.39 -31.14 23.87
N TYR A 547 -2.06 -31.29 25.16
CA TYR A 547 -2.83 -30.74 26.26
C TYR A 547 -2.34 -29.35 26.64
N LEU A 548 -3.14 -28.33 26.36
CA LEU A 548 -2.86 -26.93 26.65
C LEU A 548 -3.52 -26.49 27.96
N TYR A 549 -2.76 -25.89 28.87
CA TYR A 549 -3.22 -25.51 30.21
C TYR A 549 -2.63 -24.18 30.71
N ASP A 550 -3.30 -23.54 31.68
CA ASP A 550 -2.86 -22.28 32.31
C ASP A 550 -2.57 -22.49 33.82
N ASP A 551 -1.60 -21.78 34.37
CA ASP A 551 -1.20 -21.80 35.79
C ASP A 551 -2.34 -21.38 36.75
N LYS A 552 -3.36 -20.68 36.24
CA LYS A 552 -4.54 -20.24 37.01
C LYS A 552 -5.70 -21.24 36.99
N CYS A 553 -5.53 -22.38 36.34
CA CYS A 553 -6.58 -23.37 36.13
C CYS A 553 -6.73 -24.33 37.34
N GLU A 554 -7.83 -24.23 38.07
CA GLU A 554 -8.07 -25.06 39.27
C GLU A 554 -8.33 -26.55 38.96
N SER A 555 -8.78 -26.88 37.74
CA SER A 555 -9.12 -28.26 37.33
C SER A 555 -8.04 -28.94 36.48
N CYS A 556 -6.98 -28.23 36.11
CA CYS A 556 -5.99 -28.75 35.17
C CYS A 556 -5.15 -29.89 35.76
N ASP A 557 -4.85 -29.82 37.06
CA ASP A 557 -4.13 -30.90 37.77
C ASP A 557 -4.95 -32.21 37.80
N GLU A 558 -6.27 -32.11 38.07
CA GLU A 558 -7.15 -33.29 38.11
C GLU A 558 -7.35 -33.91 36.72
N ILE A 559 -7.45 -33.07 35.68
CA ILE A 559 -7.52 -33.55 34.29
C ILE A 559 -6.21 -34.19 33.87
N LEU A 560 -5.07 -33.59 34.21
CA LEU A 560 -3.76 -34.12 33.85
C LEU A 560 -3.50 -35.48 34.50
N GLU A 561 -3.89 -35.67 35.77
CA GLU A 561 -3.79 -36.99 36.44
C GLU A 561 -4.58 -38.08 35.70
N GLU A 562 -5.73 -37.77 35.09
CA GLU A 562 -6.52 -38.73 34.31
C GLU A 562 -5.98 -38.91 32.88
N LEU A 563 -5.41 -37.87 32.24
CA LEU A 563 -4.80 -37.99 30.91
C LEU A 563 -3.48 -38.77 30.94
N GLU A 564 -2.69 -38.65 32.01
CA GLU A 564 -1.46 -39.41 32.18
C GLU A 564 -1.70 -40.93 32.25
N THR A 565 -2.93 -41.40 32.50
CA THR A 565 -3.23 -42.85 32.52
C THR A 565 -3.33 -43.48 31.14
N ILE A 566 -3.56 -42.68 30.09
CA ILE A 566 -3.76 -43.13 28.71
C ILE A 566 -2.56 -42.84 27.80
N ASP A 567 -1.50 -42.21 28.32
CA ASP A 567 -0.28 -41.84 27.59
C ASP A 567 0.39 -43.05 26.91
N ASP A 568 0.60 -44.12 27.69
CA ASP A 568 1.11 -45.42 27.18
C ASP A 568 0.18 -46.02 26.11
N ASP A 569 -1.14 -45.87 26.29
CA ASP A 569 -2.13 -46.39 25.34
C ASP A 569 -2.12 -45.58 24.03
N THR A 570 -1.94 -44.26 24.09
CA THR A 570 -1.79 -43.40 22.90
C THR A 570 -0.52 -43.74 22.12
N ASP A 571 0.59 -44.00 22.82
CA ASP A 571 1.86 -44.44 22.24
C ASP A 571 1.75 -45.81 21.53
N GLU A 572 1.04 -46.79 22.12
CA GLU A 572 0.75 -48.07 21.46
C GLU A 572 -0.05 -47.88 20.15
N HIS A 573 -0.81 -46.79 20.08
CA HIS A 573 -1.56 -46.36 18.92
C HIS A 573 -0.80 -45.35 18.04
N GLY A 574 0.49 -45.09 18.29
CA GLY A 574 1.33 -44.22 17.46
C GLY A 574 0.89 -42.76 17.48
N ILE A 575 0.28 -42.30 18.57
CA ILE A 575 -0.12 -40.92 18.82
C ILE A 575 0.80 -40.40 19.92
N GLN A 576 1.65 -39.44 19.60
CA GLN A 576 2.55 -38.82 20.59
C GLN A 576 1.75 -37.83 21.43
N PHE A 577 1.85 -37.87 22.76
CA PHE A 577 1.06 -37.00 23.64
C PHE A 577 1.96 -36.06 24.45
N VAL A 578 1.76 -34.75 24.31
CA VAL A 578 2.53 -33.72 25.02
C VAL A 578 1.61 -32.72 25.72
N LYS A 579 2.18 -31.90 26.62
CA LYS A 579 1.48 -30.79 27.27
C LYS A 579 2.25 -29.48 27.13
N SER A 580 1.54 -28.36 27.06
CA SER A 580 2.16 -27.03 27.01
C SER A 580 1.36 -25.98 27.76
N LYS A 581 2.08 -24.99 28.29
CA LYS A 581 1.54 -23.81 28.98
C LYS A 581 1.69 -22.52 28.16
N ASP A 582 2.09 -22.64 26.89
CA ASP A 582 2.28 -21.48 26.01
C ASP A 582 0.93 -20.94 25.53
N ASN A 583 0.40 -19.99 26.30
CA ASN A 583 -0.84 -19.30 25.96
C ASN A 583 -0.75 -18.47 24.68
N LYS A 584 0.46 -17.99 24.31
CA LYS A 584 0.65 -17.18 23.11
C LYS A 584 0.58 -18.06 21.86
N LEU A 585 1.27 -19.21 21.84
CA LEU A 585 1.20 -20.16 20.71
C LEU A 585 -0.20 -20.76 20.60
N ALA A 586 -0.83 -21.07 21.74
CA ALA A 586 -2.24 -21.45 21.74
C ALA A 586 -3.14 -20.36 21.12
N SER A 587 -2.90 -19.08 21.41
CA SER A 587 -3.65 -17.97 20.80
C SER A 587 -3.38 -17.81 19.30
N GLU A 588 -2.14 -18.00 18.86
CA GLU A 588 -1.75 -18.03 17.43
C GLU A 588 -2.47 -19.17 16.68
N LEU A 589 -2.67 -20.31 17.35
CA LEU A 589 -3.43 -21.46 16.85
C LEU A 589 -4.96 -21.31 17.01
N GLY A 590 -5.46 -20.13 17.43
CA GLY A 590 -6.90 -19.86 17.57
C GLY A 590 -7.55 -20.42 18.85
N ILE A 591 -6.75 -20.81 19.84
CA ILE A 591 -7.19 -21.45 21.08
C ILE A 591 -7.21 -20.43 22.22
N PHE A 592 -8.42 -20.01 22.61
CA PHE A 592 -8.63 -18.94 23.60
C PHE A 592 -9.16 -19.43 24.96
N SER A 593 -9.36 -20.75 25.12
CA SER A 593 -9.92 -21.35 26.34
C SER A 593 -9.05 -22.49 26.86
N PHE A 594 -8.74 -22.46 28.15
CA PHE A 594 -7.95 -23.48 28.84
C PHE A 594 -8.77 -24.12 29.98
N PRO A 595 -8.59 -25.43 30.25
CA PRO A 595 -7.74 -26.38 29.52
C PRO A 595 -8.32 -26.77 28.16
N ALA A 596 -7.45 -27.07 27.20
CA ALA A 596 -7.82 -27.57 25.88
C ALA A 596 -6.98 -28.81 25.53
N LEU A 597 -7.60 -29.78 24.84
CA LEU A 597 -6.89 -30.90 24.23
C LEU A 597 -7.04 -30.78 22.72
N VAL A 598 -5.92 -30.78 22.03
CA VAL A 598 -5.86 -30.61 20.57
C VAL A 598 -5.12 -31.80 19.97
N TYR A 599 -5.68 -32.41 18.95
CA TYR A 599 -5.04 -33.46 18.17
C TYR A 599 -4.57 -32.86 16.84
N PHE A 600 -3.29 -32.97 16.55
CA PHE A 600 -2.68 -32.55 15.31
C PHE A 600 -2.46 -33.76 14.41
N GLU A 601 -2.92 -33.64 13.17
CA GLU A 601 -2.66 -34.63 12.12
C GLU A 601 -1.96 -33.95 10.95
N THR A 602 -0.69 -34.27 10.74
CA THR A 602 0.16 -33.60 9.74
C THR A 602 0.10 -32.07 9.84
N GLY A 603 0.16 -31.56 11.08
CA GLY A 603 0.10 -30.13 11.41
C GLY A 603 -1.31 -29.51 11.50
N VAL A 604 -2.38 -30.24 11.19
CA VAL A 604 -3.76 -29.72 11.23
C VAL A 604 -4.40 -29.90 12.62
N PRO A 605 -4.79 -28.83 13.34
CA PRO A 605 -5.32 -28.93 14.70
C PRO A 605 -6.81 -29.31 14.75
N ILE A 606 -7.16 -30.27 15.61
CA ILE A 606 -8.54 -30.70 15.89
C ILE A 606 -8.79 -30.60 17.39
N MET A 607 -9.72 -29.74 17.81
CA MET A 607 -10.04 -29.57 19.24
C MET A 607 -11.04 -30.61 19.74
N TYR A 608 -10.76 -31.18 20.92
CA TYR A 608 -11.72 -32.03 21.63
C TYR A 608 -12.72 -31.19 22.43
N ASP A 609 -14.02 -31.36 22.16
CA ASP A 609 -15.12 -30.64 22.80
C ASP A 609 -15.80 -31.44 23.94
N GLY A 610 -15.36 -32.68 24.17
CA GLY A 610 -15.93 -33.59 25.15
C GLY A 610 -15.45 -33.36 26.58
N ASN A 611 -15.77 -34.31 27.47
CA ASN A 611 -15.34 -34.25 28.87
C ASN A 611 -13.91 -34.78 29.03
N LEU A 612 -12.96 -33.91 29.38
CA LEU A 612 -11.55 -34.27 29.60
C LEU A 612 -11.32 -35.15 30.83
N LEU A 613 -12.27 -35.19 31.78
CA LEU A 613 -12.23 -36.10 32.94
C LEU A 613 -12.67 -37.54 32.61
N ASP A 614 -13.01 -37.84 31.36
CA ASP A 614 -13.36 -39.20 30.91
C ASP A 614 -12.26 -39.72 29.96
N GLU A 615 -11.17 -40.22 30.56
CA GLU A 615 -9.98 -40.74 29.87
C GLU A 615 -10.34 -41.75 28.76
N SER A 616 -11.38 -42.57 28.97
CA SER A 616 -11.84 -43.57 28.00
C SER A 616 -12.51 -42.94 26.76
N GLN A 617 -13.22 -41.82 26.93
CA GLN A 617 -13.78 -41.08 25.80
C GLN A 617 -12.68 -40.34 25.03
N VAL A 618 -11.74 -39.73 25.75
CA VAL A 618 -10.60 -39.00 25.19
C VAL A 618 -9.74 -39.94 24.33
N LEU A 619 -9.32 -41.09 24.87
CA LEU A 619 -8.54 -42.09 24.13
C LEU A 619 -9.29 -42.60 22.90
N LYS A 620 -10.60 -42.91 23.05
CA LYS A 620 -11.42 -43.36 21.92
C LYS A 620 -11.51 -42.31 20.82
N TRP A 621 -11.65 -41.05 21.19
CA TRP A 621 -11.71 -39.93 20.23
C TRP A 621 -10.39 -39.77 19.48
N MET A 622 -9.24 -39.81 20.17
CA MET A 622 -7.92 -39.73 19.52
C MET A 622 -7.69 -40.89 18.54
N ILE A 623 -8.09 -42.11 18.91
CA ILE A 623 -8.03 -43.28 18.02
C ILE A 623 -8.97 -43.11 16.82
N GLU A 624 -10.15 -42.50 17.00
CA GLU A 624 -11.08 -42.24 15.89
C GLU A 624 -10.48 -41.24 14.89
N GLN A 625 -9.82 -40.17 15.36
CA GLN A 625 -9.15 -39.20 14.47
C GLN A 625 -8.11 -39.87 13.58
N ARG A 626 -7.23 -40.68 14.17
CA ARG A 626 -6.20 -41.43 13.44
C ARG A 626 -6.74 -42.39 12.38
N ASN A 627 -7.97 -42.90 12.54
CA ASN A 627 -8.52 -43.95 11.68
C ASN A 627 -9.60 -43.42 10.70
N ASP A 628 -9.81 -42.10 10.61
CA ASP A 628 -10.85 -41.53 9.77
C ASP A 628 -10.38 -41.39 8.31
N GLU A 629 -10.96 -42.21 7.40
CA GLU A 629 -10.79 -42.09 5.95
C GLU A 629 -12.17 -41.84 5.31
N SER A 630 -12.66 -40.61 5.37
CA SER A 630 -13.99 -40.23 4.87
C SER A 630 -14.06 -40.15 3.33
N ILE A 631 -12.95 -39.79 2.67
CA ILE A 631 -12.87 -39.62 1.21
C ILE A 631 -12.46 -40.93 0.52
N GLU A 632 -13.33 -41.42 -0.36
CA GLU A 632 -13.11 -42.62 -1.17
C GLU A 632 -12.09 -42.38 -2.29
N ASP A 633 -11.07 -43.24 -2.39
CA ASP A 633 -10.15 -43.30 -3.53
C ASP A 633 -10.77 -44.14 -4.66
N VAL A 634 -10.90 -43.54 -5.85
CA VAL A 634 -11.64 -44.13 -6.97
C VAL A 634 -10.78 -44.37 -8.20
N ASP A 635 -11.05 -45.50 -8.85
CA ASP A 635 -10.45 -45.80 -10.15
C ASP A 635 -11.10 -45.00 -11.29
N ARG A 636 -10.42 -45.01 -12.44
CA ARG A 636 -10.87 -44.33 -13.66
C ARG A 636 -12.28 -44.70 -14.11
N GLU A 637 -12.71 -45.95 -13.94
CA GLU A 637 -14.05 -46.39 -14.38
C GLU A 637 -15.13 -45.77 -13.49
N THR A 638 -14.91 -45.79 -12.18
CA THR A 638 -15.82 -45.24 -11.16
C THR A 638 -15.87 -43.71 -11.23
N PHE A 639 -14.72 -43.05 -11.41
CA PHE A 639 -14.63 -41.61 -11.64
C PHE A 639 -15.49 -41.16 -12.83
N LEU A 640 -15.41 -41.86 -13.97
CA LEU A 640 -16.20 -41.51 -15.15
C LEU A 640 -17.70 -41.78 -14.95
N GLU A 641 -18.07 -42.83 -14.21
CA GLU A 641 -19.46 -43.08 -13.82
C GLU A 641 -20.00 -41.96 -12.92
N TYR A 642 -19.21 -41.47 -11.97
CA TYR A 642 -19.61 -40.39 -11.08
C TYR A 642 -19.80 -39.06 -11.81
N ILE A 643 -18.95 -38.74 -12.79
CA ILE A 643 -19.16 -37.56 -13.65
C ILE A 643 -20.52 -37.60 -14.36
N ASP A 644 -20.95 -38.79 -14.80
CA ASP A 644 -22.22 -38.95 -15.52
C ASP A 644 -23.45 -39.03 -14.61
N THR A 645 -23.28 -39.44 -13.35
CA THR A 645 -24.38 -39.76 -12.43
C THR A 645 -24.59 -38.76 -11.29
N LYS A 646 -23.53 -38.06 -10.87
CA LYS A 646 -23.58 -37.09 -9.77
C LYS A 646 -23.83 -35.69 -10.33
N GLU A 647 -24.72 -34.94 -9.68
CA GLU A 647 -25.00 -33.56 -10.07
C GLU A 647 -23.83 -32.63 -9.70
N PHE A 648 -23.22 -32.86 -8.54
CA PHE A 648 -22.06 -32.13 -8.02
C PHE A 648 -21.00 -33.13 -7.52
N LEU A 649 -19.79 -33.08 -8.08
CA LEU A 649 -18.70 -33.99 -7.77
C LEU A 649 -17.38 -33.24 -7.71
N ALA A 650 -16.74 -33.19 -6.54
CA ALA A 650 -15.39 -32.65 -6.38
C ALA A 650 -14.38 -33.79 -6.44
N VAL A 651 -13.32 -33.61 -7.22
CA VAL A 651 -12.30 -34.64 -7.46
C VAL A 651 -10.92 -34.10 -7.17
N VAL A 652 -10.28 -34.69 -6.17
CA VAL A 652 -8.90 -34.39 -5.77
C VAL A 652 -7.95 -35.29 -6.54
N PHE A 653 -7.15 -34.71 -7.42
CA PHE A 653 -6.06 -35.41 -8.08
C PHE A 653 -4.80 -35.30 -7.23
N TYR A 654 -4.12 -36.41 -6.94
CA TYR A 654 -2.91 -36.42 -6.10
C TYR A 654 -1.86 -37.43 -6.59
N VAL A 655 -0.70 -37.49 -5.93
CA VAL A 655 0.39 -38.45 -6.18
C VAL A 655 0.75 -39.16 -4.86
N GLU A 656 0.77 -40.49 -4.82
CA GLU A 656 1.01 -41.24 -3.57
C GLU A 656 2.33 -40.88 -2.85
N ASP A 657 3.40 -40.57 -3.58
CA ASP A 657 4.75 -40.37 -3.00
C ASP A 657 5.13 -38.89 -2.75
N ASP A 658 4.17 -37.96 -2.70
CA ASP A 658 4.46 -36.53 -2.44
C ASP A 658 4.25 -36.19 -0.95
N PRO A 659 5.26 -35.64 -0.24
CA PRO A 659 5.19 -35.33 1.18
C PRO A 659 4.13 -34.27 1.54
N LYS A 660 3.66 -33.46 0.58
CA LYS A 660 2.63 -32.43 0.84
C LYS A 660 1.20 -32.97 0.80
N ASN A 661 0.98 -34.12 0.15
CA ASN A 661 -0.36 -34.65 -0.08
C ASN A 661 -1.11 -35.12 1.18
N PRO A 662 -0.48 -35.72 2.22
CA PRO A 662 -1.18 -36.12 3.43
C PRO A 662 -1.90 -34.94 4.11
N LYS A 663 -1.21 -33.80 4.25
CA LYS A 663 -1.78 -32.58 4.84
C LYS A 663 -2.97 -32.06 4.03
N ILE A 664 -2.80 -31.95 2.71
CA ILE A 664 -3.83 -31.49 1.78
C ILE A 664 -5.06 -32.39 1.80
N LEU A 665 -4.87 -33.70 1.73
CA LEU A 665 -5.97 -34.65 1.78
C LEU A 665 -6.73 -34.55 3.11
N ARG A 666 -6.01 -34.28 4.21
CA ARG A 666 -6.63 -34.12 5.53
C ARG A 666 -7.52 -32.89 5.62
N HIS A 667 -7.08 -31.72 5.16
CA HIS A 667 -7.93 -30.52 5.09
C HIS A 667 -9.23 -30.77 4.31
N ILE A 668 -9.15 -31.52 3.21
CA ILE A 668 -10.33 -31.85 2.40
C ILE A 668 -11.25 -32.86 3.12
N GLU A 669 -10.70 -33.79 3.91
CA GLU A 669 -11.49 -34.75 4.70
C GLU A 669 -12.32 -34.07 5.78
N LEU A 670 -11.81 -33.01 6.40
CA LEU A 670 -12.52 -32.23 7.43
C LEU A 670 -13.80 -31.59 6.88
N ILE A 671 -13.85 -31.28 5.59
CA ILE A 671 -15.01 -30.66 4.94
C ILE A 671 -15.93 -31.65 4.21
N ASP A 672 -15.59 -32.95 4.08
CA ASP A 672 -16.40 -33.93 3.31
C ASP A 672 -17.82 -34.08 3.89
N ASP A 673 -17.93 -34.14 5.21
CA ASP A 673 -19.22 -34.26 5.89
C ASP A 673 -20.10 -33.02 5.63
N GLU A 674 -19.55 -31.81 5.72
CA GLU A 674 -20.30 -30.58 5.45
C GLU A 674 -20.65 -30.43 3.96
N ALA A 675 -19.68 -30.66 3.06
CA ALA A 675 -19.91 -30.63 1.62
C ALA A 675 -21.00 -31.63 1.18
N ALA A 676 -21.05 -32.81 1.81
CA ALA A 676 -22.09 -33.81 1.56
C ALA A 676 -23.50 -33.33 1.93
N GLU A 677 -23.64 -32.43 2.91
CA GLU A 677 -24.92 -31.81 3.26
C GLU A 677 -25.41 -30.83 2.19
N TYR A 678 -24.49 -30.24 1.41
CA TYR A 678 -24.78 -29.52 0.16
C TYR A 678 -24.94 -30.48 -1.04
N GLY A 679 -24.88 -31.79 -0.84
CA GLY A 679 -25.05 -32.78 -1.92
C GLY A 679 -23.84 -32.89 -2.86
N ILE A 680 -22.70 -32.34 -2.46
CA ILE A 680 -21.41 -32.47 -3.15
C ILE A 680 -20.81 -33.80 -2.71
N LYS A 681 -20.36 -34.63 -3.65
CA LYS A 681 -19.54 -35.80 -3.30
C LYS A 681 -18.08 -35.49 -3.56
N ILE A 682 -17.23 -35.62 -2.54
CA ILE A 682 -15.78 -35.54 -2.68
C ILE A 682 -15.21 -36.95 -2.88
N ILE A 683 -14.25 -37.08 -3.81
CA ILE A 683 -13.48 -38.30 -4.09
C ILE A 683 -12.02 -37.94 -4.38
N LYS A 684 -11.10 -38.89 -4.15
CA LYS A 684 -9.68 -38.77 -4.52
C LYS A 684 -9.31 -39.73 -5.65
N CYS A 685 -8.32 -39.35 -6.46
CA CYS A 685 -7.86 -40.15 -7.60
C CYS A 685 -6.36 -39.93 -7.87
N ASP A 686 -5.58 -41.00 -7.85
CA ASP A 686 -4.12 -41.02 -8.08
C ASP A 686 -3.72 -41.13 -9.58
N ASP A 687 -4.69 -41.20 -10.50
CA ASP A 687 -4.43 -41.45 -11.93
C ASP A 687 -3.83 -40.23 -12.62
N ARG A 688 -2.49 -40.22 -12.75
CA ARG A 688 -1.69 -39.18 -13.44
C ARG A 688 -2.19 -38.81 -14.84
N LEU A 689 -2.83 -39.73 -15.58
CA LEU A 689 -3.37 -39.40 -16.92
C LEU A 689 -4.68 -38.63 -16.83
N MET A 690 -5.49 -38.88 -15.80
CA MET A 690 -6.71 -38.11 -15.54
C MET A 690 -6.36 -36.72 -15.00
N ALA A 691 -5.45 -36.62 -14.02
CA ALA A 691 -4.95 -35.33 -13.53
C ALA A 691 -4.50 -34.42 -14.68
N LYS A 692 -3.65 -34.95 -15.59
CA LYS A 692 -3.18 -34.22 -16.77
C LYS A 692 -4.28 -33.84 -17.76
N LYS A 693 -5.33 -34.65 -17.88
CA LYS A 693 -6.47 -34.37 -18.77
C LYS A 693 -7.26 -33.14 -18.30
N TYR A 694 -7.37 -32.95 -16.98
CA TYR A 694 -8.11 -31.85 -16.38
C TYR A 694 -7.23 -30.65 -16.02
N GLY A 695 -5.93 -30.68 -16.34
CA GLY A 695 -5.06 -29.50 -16.32
C GLY A 695 -3.90 -29.57 -15.33
N PHE A 696 -3.86 -30.60 -14.47
CA PHE A 696 -2.81 -30.73 -13.45
C PHE A 696 -1.62 -31.50 -13.98
N ARG A 697 -0.51 -30.80 -14.24
CA ARG A 697 0.78 -31.40 -14.62
C ARG A 697 1.56 -31.91 -13.41
N ASN A 698 1.45 -31.16 -12.31
CA ASN A 698 2.02 -31.46 -11.00
C ASN A 698 0.84 -31.42 -10.01
N PRO A 699 0.22 -32.57 -9.68
CA PRO A 699 -0.77 -32.64 -8.60
C PRO A 699 -0.09 -32.35 -7.24
N PRO A 700 -0.83 -31.93 -6.20
CA PRO A 700 -2.29 -32.06 -6.06
C PRO A 700 -3.10 -30.97 -6.76
N GLY A 701 -4.39 -31.22 -6.98
CA GLY A 701 -5.32 -30.25 -7.58
C GLY A 701 -6.77 -30.71 -7.56
N ILE A 702 -7.71 -29.78 -7.42
CA ILE A 702 -9.14 -30.09 -7.31
C ILE A 702 -9.90 -29.66 -8.57
N THR A 703 -10.67 -30.58 -9.15
CA THR A 703 -11.67 -30.27 -10.19
C THR A 703 -13.07 -30.49 -9.64
N TYR A 704 -13.91 -29.47 -9.75
CA TYR A 704 -15.33 -29.55 -9.44
C TYR A 704 -16.17 -29.76 -10.70
N PHE A 705 -16.96 -30.83 -10.73
CA PHE A 705 -17.83 -31.19 -11.83
C PHE A 705 -19.29 -30.83 -11.49
N ARG A 706 -19.83 -29.87 -12.24
CA ARG A 706 -21.23 -29.45 -12.21
C ARG A 706 -21.98 -30.03 -13.41
N LYS A 707 -22.84 -31.03 -13.18
CA LYS A 707 -23.54 -31.81 -14.23
C LYS A 707 -22.59 -32.27 -15.35
N GLY A 708 -21.41 -32.74 -14.95
CA GLY A 708 -20.35 -33.23 -15.84
C GLY A 708 -19.49 -32.16 -16.52
N LYS A 709 -19.74 -30.86 -16.33
CA LYS A 709 -18.81 -29.80 -16.78
C LYS A 709 -17.79 -29.49 -15.69
N PRO A 710 -16.47 -29.55 -15.98
CA PRO A 710 -15.44 -29.27 -14.99
C PRO A 710 -15.15 -27.77 -14.86
N ILE A 711 -14.87 -27.34 -13.64
CA ILE A 711 -14.12 -26.13 -13.29
C ILE A 711 -12.98 -26.54 -12.34
N ASN A 712 -11.83 -25.88 -12.44
CA ASN A 712 -10.70 -26.17 -11.58
C ASN A 712 -10.62 -25.10 -10.50
N TYR A 713 -10.32 -25.52 -9.28
CA TYR A 713 -9.98 -24.60 -8.21
C TYR A 713 -8.55 -24.07 -8.43
N ASP A 714 -8.39 -22.76 -8.29
CA ASP A 714 -7.13 -22.03 -8.47
C ASP A 714 -6.69 -21.28 -7.20
N GLY A 715 -7.44 -21.39 -6.10
CA GLY A 715 -7.08 -20.89 -4.77
C GLY A 715 -6.20 -21.86 -3.97
N ASP A 716 -6.06 -21.60 -2.68
CA ASP A 716 -5.23 -22.41 -1.78
C ASP A 716 -5.97 -23.67 -1.31
N ILE A 717 -5.46 -24.84 -1.69
CA ILE A 717 -6.08 -26.13 -1.33
C ILE A 717 -5.89 -26.44 0.16
N ASP A 718 -4.92 -25.80 0.82
CA ASP A 718 -4.69 -25.95 2.26
C ASP A 718 -5.72 -25.17 3.10
N ASP A 719 -6.46 -24.22 2.52
CA ASP A 719 -7.50 -23.45 3.21
C ASP A 719 -8.86 -24.17 3.11
N GLU A 720 -9.24 -24.86 4.18
CA GLU A 720 -10.49 -25.63 4.25
C GLU A 720 -11.74 -24.76 4.22
N GLU A 721 -11.69 -23.54 4.77
CA GLU A 721 -12.82 -22.60 4.75
C GLU A 721 -13.00 -22.04 3.34
N GLU A 722 -11.91 -21.57 2.70
CA GLU A 722 -11.94 -21.05 1.33
C GLU A 722 -12.40 -22.12 0.34
N LEU A 723 -11.87 -23.33 0.45
CA LEU A 723 -12.22 -24.43 -0.43
C LEU A 723 -13.69 -24.85 -0.27
N LEU A 724 -14.18 -24.98 0.98
CA LEU A 724 -15.57 -25.31 1.24
C LEU A 724 -16.50 -24.20 0.72
N ASP A 725 -16.15 -22.93 0.95
CA ASP A 725 -16.90 -21.81 0.43
C ASP A 725 -16.92 -21.80 -1.10
N TRP A 726 -15.78 -22.04 -1.75
CA TRP A 726 -15.72 -22.14 -3.21
C TRP A 726 -16.56 -23.29 -3.77
N LEU A 727 -16.53 -24.47 -3.13
CA LEU A 727 -17.32 -25.63 -3.53
C LEU A 727 -18.83 -25.41 -3.39
N THR A 728 -19.22 -24.61 -2.40
CA THR A 728 -20.61 -24.31 -2.04
C THR A 728 -21.08 -22.94 -2.52
N ASP A 729 -20.24 -22.20 -3.24
CA ASP A 729 -20.54 -20.91 -3.84
C ASP A 729 -21.62 -21.09 -4.93
N PRO A 730 -22.75 -20.38 -4.83
CA PRO A 730 -23.80 -20.40 -5.84
C PRO A 730 -23.27 -20.22 -7.28
N ALA A 731 -22.36 -19.28 -7.53
CA ALA A 731 -21.81 -19.00 -8.86
C ALA A 731 -21.00 -20.18 -9.43
N ASN A 732 -20.36 -20.95 -8.56
CA ASN A 732 -19.62 -22.16 -8.94
C ASN A 732 -20.53 -23.38 -9.13
N MET A 733 -21.72 -23.36 -8.52
CA MET A 733 -22.75 -24.40 -8.67
C MET A 733 -23.65 -24.16 -9.90
N GLU A 734 -23.74 -22.92 -10.39
CA GLU A 734 -24.63 -22.49 -11.49
C GLU A 734 -24.27 -23.07 -12.86
N MET A 735 -25.27 -23.25 -13.72
CA MET A 735 -25.08 -23.57 -15.14
C MET A 735 -26.10 -22.76 -15.93
N THR A 736 -25.62 -21.67 -16.55
CA THR A 736 -26.43 -20.72 -17.31
C THR A 736 -27.43 -21.41 -18.25
N ASP A 737 -28.63 -20.81 -18.27
CA ASP A 737 -29.80 -20.99 -19.16
C ASP A 737 -31.08 -21.47 -18.43
N HIS A 738 -31.06 -21.78 -17.12
CA HIS A 738 -32.24 -22.24 -16.36
C HIS A 738 -32.18 -22.03 -14.83
N ILE A 739 -33.23 -21.45 -14.22
CA ILE A 739 -33.47 -21.35 -12.75
C ILE A 739 -32.97 -22.57 -11.97
N GLU A 740 -32.15 -22.34 -10.95
CA GLU A 740 -31.38 -23.37 -10.26
C GLU A 740 -32.23 -24.19 -9.31
N LYS A 741 -32.11 -25.52 -9.36
CA LYS A 741 -32.75 -26.41 -8.37
C LYS A 741 -31.86 -26.52 -7.14
N VAL A 742 -32.34 -26.04 -6.00
CA VAL A 742 -31.61 -26.05 -4.73
C VAL A 742 -32.23 -26.99 -3.71
N ASN A 743 -31.40 -27.52 -2.80
CA ASN A 743 -31.85 -28.22 -1.60
C ASN A 743 -32.05 -27.22 -0.43
N ARG A 744 -32.48 -27.70 0.75
CA ARG A 744 -32.77 -26.80 1.88
C ARG A 744 -31.53 -26.04 2.38
N LYS A 745 -30.36 -26.71 2.47
CA LYS A 745 -29.13 -26.09 2.97
C LYS A 745 -28.55 -25.08 1.99
N MET A 746 -28.55 -25.40 0.71
CA MET A 746 -28.22 -24.45 -0.36
C MET A 746 -29.12 -23.22 -0.30
N PHE A 747 -30.45 -23.42 -0.18
CA PHE A 747 -31.40 -22.32 -0.05
C PHE A 747 -31.11 -21.45 1.19
N GLU A 748 -30.82 -22.08 2.33
CA GLU A 748 -30.43 -21.35 3.54
C GLU A 748 -29.14 -20.55 3.32
N LYS A 749 -28.09 -21.13 2.72
CA LYS A 749 -26.83 -20.40 2.41
C LYS A 749 -27.07 -19.22 1.48
N ILE A 750 -27.78 -19.42 0.37
CA ILE A 750 -28.13 -18.37 -0.60
C ILE A 750 -28.90 -17.23 0.09
N CYS A 751 -29.82 -17.52 1.01
CA CYS A 751 -30.51 -16.49 1.78
C CYS A 751 -29.62 -15.73 2.79
N HIS A 752 -28.46 -16.24 3.16
CA HIS A 752 -27.49 -15.54 4.02
C HIS A 752 -26.43 -14.78 3.24
N THR A 753 -26.09 -15.24 2.02
CA THR A 753 -25.06 -14.62 1.17
C THR A 753 -25.62 -13.55 0.24
N SER A 754 -26.86 -13.73 -0.21
CA SER A 754 -27.47 -12.89 -1.22
C SER A 754 -28.48 -11.92 -0.61
N ASP A 755 -28.38 -10.64 -1.00
CA ASP A 755 -29.24 -9.57 -0.48
C ASP A 755 -30.73 -9.80 -0.83
N TYR A 756 -31.00 -10.36 -2.01
CA TYR A 756 -32.32 -10.51 -2.59
C TYR A 756 -32.46 -11.86 -3.27
N VAL A 757 -33.40 -12.68 -2.80
CA VAL A 757 -33.61 -14.04 -3.32
C VAL A 757 -35.07 -14.28 -3.66
N ALA A 758 -35.35 -14.64 -4.91
CA ALA A 758 -36.64 -15.09 -5.38
C ALA A 758 -36.69 -16.62 -5.41
N VAL A 759 -37.71 -17.23 -4.80
CA VAL A 759 -37.84 -18.68 -4.70
C VAL A 759 -39.14 -19.19 -5.28
N PHE A 760 -39.02 -20.08 -6.26
CA PHE A 760 -40.12 -20.85 -6.82
C PHE A 760 -40.28 -22.19 -6.09
N PHE A 761 -41.30 -22.28 -5.24
CA PHE A 761 -41.71 -23.53 -4.62
C PHE A 761 -42.55 -24.36 -5.58
N TYR A 762 -42.10 -25.58 -5.89
CA TYR A 762 -42.78 -26.49 -6.80
C TYR A 762 -42.88 -27.92 -6.24
N SER A 763 -43.49 -28.82 -7.01
CA SER A 763 -43.38 -30.26 -6.77
C SER A 763 -43.56 -31.05 -8.06
N ASP A 764 -42.88 -32.18 -8.21
CA ASP A 764 -43.01 -33.05 -9.39
C ASP A 764 -44.45 -33.55 -9.63
N ASP A 765 -45.27 -33.64 -8.59
CA ASP A 765 -46.69 -34.06 -8.69
C ASP A 765 -47.63 -32.93 -9.15
N CYS A 766 -47.11 -31.70 -9.31
CA CYS A 766 -47.88 -30.49 -9.59
C CYS A 766 -48.08 -30.25 -11.10
N LYS A 767 -49.32 -30.39 -11.58
CA LYS A 767 -49.65 -30.24 -13.02
C LYS A 767 -49.52 -28.83 -13.58
N GLN A 768 -49.54 -27.80 -12.72
CA GLN A 768 -49.46 -26.40 -13.13
C GLN A 768 -48.02 -25.86 -13.04
N CYS A 769 -47.16 -26.48 -12.22
CA CYS A 769 -45.81 -26.02 -11.94
C CYS A 769 -44.93 -26.02 -13.18
N SER A 770 -45.05 -27.02 -14.06
CA SER A 770 -44.27 -27.07 -15.31
C SER A 770 -44.63 -25.96 -16.31
N ARG A 771 -45.83 -25.36 -16.20
CA ARG A 771 -46.23 -24.22 -17.03
C ARG A 771 -45.74 -22.91 -16.44
N VAL A 772 -45.93 -22.72 -15.13
CA VAL A 772 -45.45 -21.52 -14.44
C VAL A 772 -43.93 -21.43 -14.54
N LEU A 773 -43.23 -22.56 -14.35
CA LEU A 773 -41.78 -22.64 -14.50
C LEU A 773 -41.32 -22.11 -15.87
N ALA A 774 -42.02 -22.46 -16.95
CA ALA A 774 -41.64 -22.00 -18.28
C ALA A 774 -41.80 -20.49 -18.50
N GLU A 775 -42.73 -19.83 -17.79
CA GLU A 775 -42.88 -18.37 -17.85
C GLU A 775 -41.82 -17.67 -16.98
N ILE A 776 -41.53 -18.19 -15.77
CA ILE A 776 -40.51 -17.57 -14.90
C ILE A 776 -39.09 -17.75 -15.42
N GLU A 777 -38.80 -18.81 -16.17
CA GLU A 777 -37.48 -18.99 -16.80
C GLU A 777 -37.21 -17.95 -17.90
N HIS A 778 -38.21 -17.19 -18.38
CA HIS A 778 -37.98 -16.09 -19.31
C HIS A 778 -37.50 -14.81 -18.61
N ILE A 779 -37.78 -14.65 -17.32
CA ILE A 779 -37.43 -13.45 -16.54
C ILE A 779 -36.22 -13.69 -15.64
N ASP A 780 -35.59 -14.87 -15.73
CA ASP A 780 -34.43 -15.29 -14.96
C ASP A 780 -33.24 -14.34 -15.23
N ASP A 781 -32.87 -14.18 -16.50
CA ASP A 781 -31.82 -13.25 -16.94
C ASP A 781 -32.10 -11.79 -16.54
N ASP A 782 -33.37 -11.37 -16.55
CA ASP A 782 -33.78 -10.00 -16.18
C ASP A 782 -33.74 -9.78 -14.66
N ALA A 783 -34.07 -10.81 -13.86
CA ALA A 783 -33.97 -10.78 -12.40
C ALA A 783 -32.50 -10.80 -11.95
N ASP A 784 -31.68 -11.65 -12.57
CA ASP A 784 -30.23 -11.73 -12.34
C ASP A 784 -29.53 -10.41 -12.71
N SER A 785 -29.87 -9.81 -13.86
CA SER A 785 -29.37 -8.49 -14.26
C SER A 785 -29.74 -7.38 -13.26
N ALA A 786 -30.84 -7.56 -12.53
CA ALA A 786 -31.26 -6.67 -11.47
C ALA A 786 -30.72 -7.07 -10.10
N GLY A 787 -29.83 -8.07 -10.00
CA GLY A 787 -29.22 -8.59 -8.77
C GLY A 787 -30.22 -9.26 -7.83
N ILE A 788 -31.14 -10.06 -8.37
CA ILE A 788 -32.08 -10.91 -7.61
C ILE A 788 -31.81 -12.36 -8.01
N ASP A 789 -31.31 -13.15 -7.07
CA ASP A 789 -31.03 -14.57 -7.34
C ASP A 789 -32.33 -15.37 -7.39
N PHE A 790 -32.58 -16.07 -8.50
CA PHE A 790 -33.81 -16.83 -8.69
C PHE A 790 -33.55 -18.34 -8.60
N VAL A 791 -34.13 -19.00 -7.59
CA VAL A 791 -33.98 -20.45 -7.37
C VAL A 791 -35.31 -21.20 -7.31
N LYS A 792 -35.30 -22.51 -7.55
CA LYS A 792 -36.45 -23.41 -7.40
C LYS A 792 -36.20 -24.55 -6.42
N ILE A 793 -37.20 -24.85 -5.58
CA ILE A 793 -37.11 -25.89 -4.54
C ILE A 793 -38.35 -26.78 -4.49
N ASP A 794 -38.14 -28.11 -4.40
CA ASP A 794 -39.21 -29.10 -4.16
C ASP A 794 -39.17 -29.57 -2.69
N ASP A 795 -39.60 -28.68 -1.79
CA ASP A 795 -39.73 -28.98 -0.36
C ASP A 795 -41.11 -28.57 0.17
N LYS A 796 -42.04 -29.54 0.15
CA LYS A 796 -43.42 -29.35 0.65
C LYS A 796 -43.51 -29.01 2.13
N GLN A 797 -42.48 -29.31 2.93
CA GLN A 797 -42.49 -29.00 4.36
C GLN A 797 -42.04 -27.55 4.59
N LEU A 798 -40.96 -27.14 3.95
CA LEU A 798 -40.45 -25.78 3.98
C LEU A 798 -41.48 -24.78 3.43
N ALA A 799 -42.09 -25.10 2.28
CA ALA A 799 -43.17 -24.29 1.68
C ALA A 799 -44.30 -23.99 2.69
N LYS A 800 -44.72 -25.00 3.47
CA LYS A 800 -45.77 -24.85 4.48
C LYS A 800 -45.32 -24.04 5.70
N GLN A 801 -44.06 -24.14 6.08
CA GLN A 801 -43.49 -23.36 7.19
C GLN A 801 -43.47 -21.87 6.85
N ILE A 802 -43.16 -21.55 5.60
CA ILE A 802 -43.04 -20.18 5.08
C ILE A 802 -44.41 -19.56 4.71
N GLY A 803 -45.48 -20.37 4.69
CA GLY A 803 -46.86 -19.89 4.47
C GLY A 803 -47.41 -20.18 3.06
N VAL A 804 -46.67 -20.90 2.23
CA VAL A 804 -47.11 -21.39 0.91
C VAL A 804 -47.91 -22.69 1.08
N PHE A 805 -49.24 -22.57 1.16
CA PHE A 805 -50.14 -23.71 1.38
C PHE A 805 -50.59 -24.44 0.10
N ALA A 806 -50.35 -23.85 -1.07
CA ALA A 806 -50.64 -24.41 -2.38
C ALA A 806 -49.46 -24.17 -3.33
N LEU A 807 -49.14 -25.17 -4.16
CA LEU A 807 -48.04 -25.12 -5.13
C LEU A 807 -48.60 -25.02 -6.55
N PRO A 808 -47.98 -24.25 -7.47
CA PRO A 808 -46.74 -23.50 -7.28
C PRO A 808 -46.90 -22.22 -6.45
N GLY A 809 -45.81 -21.71 -5.88
CA GLY A 809 -45.77 -20.40 -5.21
C GLY A 809 -44.41 -19.72 -5.38
N ILE A 810 -44.41 -18.39 -5.51
CA ILE A 810 -43.19 -17.56 -5.59
C ILE A 810 -43.09 -16.76 -4.30
N VAL A 811 -41.90 -16.75 -3.70
CA VAL A 811 -41.63 -16.08 -2.43
C VAL A 811 -40.34 -15.26 -2.57
N PHE A 812 -40.34 -14.04 -2.05
CA PHE A 812 -39.20 -13.14 -2.05
C PHE A 812 -38.61 -13.01 -0.65
N PHE A 813 -37.29 -13.12 -0.56
CA PHE A 813 -36.50 -12.98 0.65
C PHE A 813 -35.57 -11.79 0.51
N LYS A 814 -35.49 -10.98 1.58
CA LYS A 814 -34.56 -9.86 1.71
C LYS A 814 -33.67 -10.10 2.91
N MET A 815 -32.35 -9.95 2.74
CA MET A 815 -31.39 -10.13 3.83
C MET A 815 -31.73 -9.20 5.01
N GLY A 816 -31.77 -9.77 6.23
CA GLY A 816 -32.17 -9.05 7.45
C GLY A 816 -33.68 -8.93 7.71
N SER A 817 -34.57 -9.28 6.77
CA SER A 817 -36.01 -9.35 7.03
C SER A 817 -36.40 -10.62 7.80
N LYS A 818 -37.28 -10.49 8.80
CA LYS A 818 -37.79 -11.64 9.57
C LYS A 818 -38.94 -12.39 8.90
N GLU A 819 -39.59 -11.78 7.92
CA GLU A 819 -40.73 -12.37 7.22
C GLU A 819 -40.57 -12.23 5.70
N PRO A 820 -40.65 -13.34 4.93
CA PRO A 820 -40.58 -13.29 3.48
C PRO A 820 -41.92 -12.90 2.85
N THR A 821 -41.89 -12.27 1.68
CA THR A 821 -43.09 -11.81 0.98
C THR A 821 -43.56 -12.87 -0.02
N ILE A 822 -44.82 -13.28 0.06
CA ILE A 822 -45.41 -14.25 -0.88
C ILE A 822 -46.11 -13.49 -2.01
N TYR A 823 -45.78 -13.81 -3.26
CA TYR A 823 -46.46 -13.24 -4.41
C TYR A 823 -47.93 -13.68 -4.46
N ALA A 824 -48.84 -12.72 -4.59
CA ALA A 824 -50.29 -12.94 -4.58
C ALA A 824 -50.99 -12.65 -5.92
N GLY A 825 -50.24 -12.27 -6.95
CA GLY A 825 -50.74 -11.93 -8.29
C GLY A 825 -50.91 -13.14 -9.23
N ASP A 826 -50.96 -12.89 -10.54
CA ASP A 826 -51.11 -13.95 -11.54
C ASP A 826 -49.76 -14.61 -11.87
N LEU A 827 -49.60 -15.88 -11.46
CA LEU A 827 -48.39 -16.68 -11.72
C LEU A 827 -48.15 -17.02 -13.21
N TYR A 828 -49.02 -16.57 -14.12
CA TYR A 828 -48.86 -16.70 -15.56
C TYR A 828 -48.46 -15.39 -16.26
N ASP A 829 -48.35 -14.28 -15.53
CA ASP A 829 -47.94 -12.98 -16.07
C ASP A 829 -46.49 -12.67 -15.67
N GLU A 830 -45.56 -12.96 -16.58
CA GLU A 830 -44.11 -12.80 -16.37
C GLU A 830 -43.74 -11.33 -16.07
N ALA A 831 -44.42 -10.36 -16.67
CA ALA A 831 -44.17 -8.94 -16.46
C ALA A 831 -44.67 -8.46 -15.07
N GLU A 832 -45.79 -9.00 -14.60
CA GLU A 832 -46.31 -8.69 -13.25
C GLU A 832 -45.39 -9.28 -12.16
N ILE A 833 -44.84 -10.47 -12.39
CA ILE A 833 -43.90 -11.12 -11.47
C ILE A 833 -42.59 -10.33 -11.41
N LEU A 834 -42.00 -9.98 -12.56
CA LEU A 834 -40.75 -9.23 -12.62
C LEU A 834 -40.90 -7.85 -11.95
N ASN A 835 -41.96 -7.11 -12.25
CA ASN A 835 -42.22 -5.82 -11.61
C ASN A 835 -42.39 -5.94 -10.09
N TRP A 836 -43.07 -6.99 -9.63
CA TRP A 836 -43.19 -7.26 -8.20
C TRP A 836 -41.84 -7.56 -7.54
N LEU A 837 -40.96 -8.33 -8.20
CA LEU A 837 -39.60 -8.61 -7.71
C LEU A 837 -38.77 -7.33 -7.55
N MET A 838 -38.83 -6.41 -8.52
CA MET A 838 -38.13 -5.12 -8.47
C MET A 838 -38.58 -4.27 -7.27
N VAL A 839 -39.90 -4.14 -7.07
CA VAL A 839 -40.48 -3.39 -5.94
C VAL A 839 -40.12 -3.99 -4.59
N GLN A 840 -39.95 -5.31 -4.49
CA GLN A 840 -39.55 -5.94 -3.23
C GLN A 840 -38.04 -5.80 -2.94
N LYS A 841 -37.20 -5.81 -3.97
CA LYS A 841 -35.75 -5.59 -3.84
C LYS A 841 -35.46 -4.23 -3.25
N ASP A 842 -36.08 -3.18 -3.79
CA ASP A 842 -35.88 -1.83 -3.29
C ASP A 842 -37.17 -1.16 -2.79
N PRO A 843 -37.53 -1.34 -1.51
CA PRO A 843 -38.59 -0.57 -0.86
C PRO A 843 -38.10 0.75 -0.25
N ALA A 844 -36.81 1.10 -0.37
CA ALA A 844 -36.14 2.19 0.33
C ALA A 844 -35.42 3.19 -0.57
N GLY A 845 -35.28 2.90 -1.87
CA GLY A 845 -34.90 3.84 -2.93
C GLY A 845 -35.84 5.04 -3.06
N ASP A 846 -36.96 5.01 -2.34
CA ASP A 846 -37.89 6.14 -2.26
C ASP A 846 -37.44 7.24 -1.26
N MET A 847 -36.39 7.09 -0.44
CA MET A 847 -36.09 8.11 0.59
C MET A 847 -35.06 9.15 0.16
N ILE A 848 -35.55 10.32 -0.25
CA ILE A 848 -34.76 11.54 -0.51
C ILE A 848 -33.77 11.82 0.63
N GLU A 849 -32.49 11.98 0.31
CA GLU A 849 -31.39 12.14 1.28
C GLU A 849 -31.48 13.47 2.07
N HIS A 850 -31.16 13.43 3.37
CA HIS A 850 -31.21 14.62 4.23
C HIS A 850 -29.84 15.26 4.42
N VAL A 851 -29.68 16.52 4.00
CA VAL A 851 -28.41 17.26 4.01
C VAL A 851 -28.56 18.61 4.72
N GLU A 852 -27.58 19.01 5.55
CA GLU A 852 -27.60 20.29 6.28
C GLU A 852 -26.22 20.98 6.28
N GLY A 853 -26.19 22.28 6.58
CA GLY A 853 -24.96 23.01 6.87
C GLY A 853 -24.03 23.17 5.65
N SER A 854 -22.71 23.03 5.87
CA SER A 854 -21.69 23.23 4.84
C SER A 854 -21.77 22.23 3.70
N ASP A 855 -22.30 21.02 3.94
CA ASP A 855 -22.46 20.01 2.90
C ASP A 855 -23.54 20.39 1.89
N LEU A 856 -24.64 21.02 2.34
CA LEU A 856 -25.68 21.54 1.45
C LEU A 856 -25.11 22.60 0.51
N GLN A 857 -24.28 23.51 1.03
CA GLN A 857 -23.64 24.55 0.22
C GLN A 857 -22.69 23.96 -0.81
N ARG A 858 -21.85 23.00 -0.39
CA ARG A 858 -20.92 22.30 -1.28
C ARG A 858 -21.66 21.56 -2.40
N ILE A 859 -22.77 20.87 -2.07
CA ILE A 859 -23.57 20.14 -3.06
C ILE A 859 -24.23 21.10 -4.05
N ILE A 860 -24.72 22.26 -3.61
CA ILE A 860 -25.23 23.31 -4.51
C ILE A 860 -24.12 23.84 -5.44
N ASP A 861 -22.89 24.00 -4.92
CA ASP A 861 -21.76 24.54 -5.67
C ASP A 861 -21.19 23.54 -6.70
N GLU A 862 -21.19 22.26 -6.37
CA GLU A 862 -20.59 21.17 -7.18
C GLU A 862 -21.59 20.50 -8.14
N SER A 863 -22.89 20.50 -7.82
CA SER A 863 -23.90 19.77 -8.59
C SER A 863 -24.34 20.53 -9.83
N ASN A 864 -24.42 19.81 -10.95
CA ASN A 864 -24.92 20.37 -12.20
C ASN A 864 -26.46 20.48 -12.23
N ALA A 865 -27.18 19.51 -11.65
CA ALA A 865 -28.64 19.48 -11.59
C ALA A 865 -29.10 18.92 -10.23
N LEU A 866 -29.67 19.78 -9.38
CA LEU A 866 -30.01 19.45 -7.99
C LEU A 866 -31.40 19.97 -7.62
N ALA A 867 -32.27 19.09 -7.13
CA ALA A 867 -33.55 19.44 -6.53
C ALA A 867 -33.43 19.46 -5.01
N VAL A 868 -33.80 20.57 -4.36
CA VAL A 868 -33.74 20.73 -2.90
C VAL A 868 -35.12 21.02 -2.34
N TYR A 869 -35.64 20.09 -1.54
CA TYR A 869 -36.89 20.24 -0.79
C TYR A 869 -36.63 20.82 0.60
N PHE A 870 -37.07 22.06 0.82
CA PHE A 870 -36.98 22.72 2.12
C PHE A 870 -38.30 22.57 2.89
N PHE A 871 -38.22 22.04 4.11
CA PHE A 871 -39.40 21.77 4.93
C PHE A 871 -39.20 22.14 6.40
N ARG A 872 -40.31 22.27 7.14
CA ARG A 872 -40.30 22.64 8.57
C ARG A 872 -40.98 21.59 9.43
N THR A 873 -40.36 21.19 10.53
CA THR A 873 -40.90 20.17 11.45
C THR A 873 -41.93 20.71 12.45
N ASP A 874 -41.95 22.03 12.72
CA ASP A 874 -42.92 22.66 13.62
C ASP A 874 -44.06 23.40 12.88
N GLY A 875 -45.30 22.96 13.09
CA GLY A 875 -46.49 23.66 12.56
C GLY A 875 -46.67 23.59 11.04
N CYS A 876 -46.11 22.58 10.38
CA CYS A 876 -46.40 22.24 8.98
C CYS A 876 -47.20 20.93 8.91
N ASP A 877 -48.53 21.03 8.91
CA ASP A 877 -49.42 19.85 8.91
C ASP A 877 -49.38 19.05 7.58
N GLN A 878 -48.81 19.64 6.52
CA GLN A 878 -48.79 19.07 5.16
C GLN A 878 -47.39 18.60 4.71
N CYS A 879 -46.31 18.97 5.41
CA CYS A 879 -44.94 18.67 4.97
C CYS A 879 -44.63 17.17 4.91
N THR A 880 -45.16 16.38 5.85
CA THR A 880 -44.99 14.91 5.86
C THR A 880 -45.73 14.26 4.69
N SER A 881 -46.96 14.70 4.41
CA SER A 881 -47.72 14.18 3.28
C SER A 881 -47.10 14.56 1.94
N ILE A 882 -46.57 15.78 1.81
CA ILE A 882 -45.88 16.20 0.58
C ILE A 882 -44.56 15.42 0.43
N LEU A 883 -43.84 15.19 1.51
CA LEU A 883 -42.61 14.40 1.47
C LEU A 883 -42.88 12.97 1.01
N GLU A 884 -43.94 12.32 1.50
CA GLU A 884 -44.35 10.97 1.06
C GLU A 884 -44.65 10.92 -0.46
N GLU A 885 -45.19 11.98 -1.06
CA GLU A 885 -45.46 12.06 -2.50
C GLU A 885 -44.18 12.38 -3.31
N LEU A 886 -43.26 13.19 -2.76
CA LEU A 886 -41.99 13.49 -3.42
C LEU A 886 -41.01 12.31 -3.38
N GLU A 887 -41.07 11.50 -2.33
CA GLU A 887 -40.30 10.26 -2.18
C GLU A 887 -40.62 9.26 -3.31
N ASN A 888 -41.85 9.22 -3.83
CA ASN A 888 -42.23 8.35 -4.96
C ASN A 888 -41.59 8.72 -6.32
N ILE A 889 -41.03 9.93 -6.46
CA ILE A 889 -40.44 10.41 -7.72
C ILE A 889 -38.92 10.54 -7.68
N ASP A 890 -38.29 10.16 -6.56
CA ASP A 890 -36.84 10.29 -6.33
C ASP A 890 -36.02 9.46 -7.33
N ASP A 891 -36.34 8.16 -7.43
CA ASP A 891 -35.76 7.23 -8.40
C ASP A 891 -35.90 7.72 -9.86
N ASP A 892 -37.04 8.31 -10.19
CA ASP A 892 -37.26 8.85 -11.53
C ASP A 892 -36.42 10.11 -11.77
N CYS A 893 -36.23 10.95 -10.74
CA CYS A 893 -35.29 12.09 -10.80
C CYS A 893 -33.85 11.61 -11.04
N ASP A 894 -33.41 10.57 -10.32
CA ASP A 894 -32.06 9.99 -10.45
C ASP A 894 -31.82 9.33 -11.81
N ARG A 895 -32.81 8.62 -12.38
CA ARG A 895 -32.75 8.12 -13.77
C ARG A 895 -32.58 9.25 -14.78
N HIS A 896 -33.19 10.39 -14.48
CA HIS A 896 -33.02 11.59 -15.27
C HIS A 896 -31.74 12.37 -14.89
N GLY A 897 -30.98 11.93 -13.88
CA GLY A 897 -29.73 12.47 -13.36
C GLY A 897 -29.89 13.78 -12.57
N ILE A 898 -31.03 13.95 -11.92
CA ILE A 898 -31.33 15.08 -11.03
C ILE A 898 -31.17 14.54 -9.62
N THR A 899 -30.16 15.01 -8.90
CA THR A 899 -29.99 14.64 -7.48
C THR A 899 -31.09 15.30 -6.66
N PHE A 900 -31.83 14.55 -5.85
CA PHE A 900 -32.87 15.09 -4.99
C PHE A 900 -32.45 15.01 -3.52
N ILE A 901 -32.50 16.14 -2.81
CA ILE A 901 -32.20 16.19 -1.38
C ILE A 901 -33.29 16.95 -0.61
N LYS A 902 -33.41 16.65 0.69
CA LYS A 902 -34.29 17.35 1.63
C LYS A 902 -33.49 18.00 2.75
N THR A 903 -33.96 19.14 3.24
CA THR A 903 -33.26 19.87 4.32
C THR A 903 -34.19 20.68 5.20
N GLN A 904 -33.79 20.84 6.47
CA GLN A 904 -34.40 21.77 7.43
C GLN A 904 -33.57 23.05 7.61
N ASP A 905 -32.50 23.23 6.84
CA ASP A 905 -31.68 24.43 6.87
C ASP A 905 -32.36 25.59 6.12
N LEU A 906 -33.36 26.18 6.78
CA LEU A 906 -34.14 27.30 6.24
C LEU A 906 -33.27 28.55 6.02
N SER A 907 -32.09 28.62 6.64
CA SER A 907 -31.20 29.78 6.50
C SER A 907 -30.62 29.87 5.09
N VAL A 908 -30.39 28.73 4.42
CA VAL A 908 -29.97 28.67 3.02
C VAL A 908 -31.11 29.09 2.09
N ALA A 909 -32.34 28.61 2.31
CA ALA A 909 -33.51 29.07 1.55
C ALA A 909 -33.77 30.58 1.68
N GLU A 910 -33.53 31.17 2.86
CA GLU A 910 -33.66 32.61 3.08
C GLU A 910 -32.63 33.42 2.25
N GLN A 911 -31.43 32.90 1.99
CA GLN A 911 -30.43 33.55 1.12
C GLN A 911 -30.93 33.68 -0.31
N TYR A 912 -31.69 32.69 -0.78
CA TYR A 912 -32.33 32.68 -2.08
C TYR A 912 -33.68 33.42 -2.10
N GLY A 913 -34.05 34.07 -0.99
CA GLY A 913 -35.27 34.89 -0.87
C GLY A 913 -36.56 34.08 -0.75
N VAL A 914 -36.46 32.81 -0.36
CA VAL A 914 -37.61 31.93 -0.11
C VAL A 914 -37.96 31.97 1.37
N SER A 915 -39.22 32.31 1.69
CA SER A 915 -39.69 32.50 3.08
C SER A 915 -40.96 31.73 3.42
N ASP A 916 -41.56 31.05 2.44
CA ASP A 916 -42.78 30.26 2.58
C ASP A 916 -42.41 28.78 2.41
N PHE A 917 -42.76 27.95 3.40
CA PHE A 917 -42.39 26.52 3.45
C PHE A 917 -43.65 25.65 3.60
N PRO A 918 -43.70 24.45 3.00
CA PRO A 918 -42.61 23.78 2.26
C PRO A 918 -42.41 24.37 0.85
N CYS A 919 -41.19 24.26 0.32
CA CYS A 919 -40.86 24.72 -1.04
C CYS A 919 -39.83 23.80 -1.70
N LEU A 920 -39.86 23.74 -3.02
CA LEU A 920 -38.89 23.02 -3.85
C LEU A 920 -38.12 24.03 -4.71
N VAL A 921 -36.79 23.95 -4.66
CA VAL A 921 -35.88 24.76 -5.47
C VAL A 921 -35.01 23.82 -6.31
N TYR A 922 -35.00 24.03 -7.63
CA TYR A 922 -34.10 23.35 -8.54
C TYR A 922 -32.90 24.24 -8.82
N PHE A 923 -31.70 23.68 -8.78
CA PHE A 923 -30.44 24.35 -9.09
C PHE A 923 -29.83 23.72 -10.33
N GLU A 924 -29.55 24.55 -11.33
CA GLU A 924 -28.77 24.17 -12.50
C GLU A 924 -27.48 24.98 -12.54
N SER A 925 -26.35 24.30 -12.34
CA SER A 925 -25.03 24.96 -12.22
C SER A 925 -25.07 26.21 -11.32
N GLN A 926 -25.57 26.05 -10.08
CA GLN A 926 -25.79 27.10 -9.06
C GLN A 926 -26.92 28.10 -9.34
N THR A 927 -27.56 28.08 -10.52
CA THR A 927 -28.68 28.97 -10.85
C THR A 927 -29.97 28.43 -10.25
N PRO A 928 -30.62 29.16 -9.31
CA PRO A 928 -31.80 28.66 -8.63
C PRO A 928 -33.09 28.97 -9.40
N ASN A 929 -34.00 28.01 -9.43
CA ASN A 929 -35.33 28.12 -10.00
C ASN A 929 -36.37 27.55 -9.03
N VAL A 930 -37.40 28.34 -8.72
CA VAL A 930 -38.40 27.99 -7.69
C VAL A 930 -39.65 27.39 -8.34
N PHE A 931 -40.10 26.25 -7.82
CA PHE A 931 -41.34 25.61 -8.26
C PHE A 931 -42.59 26.40 -7.81
N GLU A 932 -43.51 26.71 -8.74
CA GLU A 932 -44.76 27.46 -8.46
C GLU A 932 -46.03 26.58 -8.45
N GLY A 933 -45.92 25.27 -8.73
CA GLY A 933 -47.04 24.33 -8.82
C GLY A 933 -47.51 23.77 -7.47
N ASP A 934 -48.42 22.80 -7.51
CA ASP A 934 -48.87 22.08 -6.30
C ASP A 934 -47.91 20.94 -5.96
N LEU A 935 -47.17 21.07 -4.86
CA LEU A 935 -46.22 20.05 -4.41
C LEU A 935 -46.87 18.73 -4.01
N SER A 936 -48.20 18.69 -3.85
CA SER A 936 -48.94 17.45 -3.57
C SER A 936 -49.29 16.63 -4.83
N GLU A 937 -48.99 17.14 -6.02
CA GLU A 937 -49.21 16.43 -7.29
C GLU A 937 -47.84 16.00 -7.85
N GLU A 938 -47.36 14.81 -7.45
CA GLU A 938 -46.02 14.27 -7.77
C GLU A 938 -45.72 14.24 -9.29
N GLU A 939 -46.71 13.91 -10.12
CA GLU A 939 -46.58 13.90 -11.58
C GLU A 939 -46.26 15.29 -12.15
N GLU A 940 -46.79 16.36 -11.55
CA GLU A 940 -46.52 17.75 -11.96
C GLU A 940 -45.10 18.15 -11.59
N VAL A 941 -44.63 17.75 -10.39
CA VAL A 941 -43.28 18.02 -9.89
C VAL A 941 -42.23 17.30 -10.74
N LEU A 942 -42.40 16.00 -10.97
CA LEU A 942 -41.47 15.21 -11.79
C LEU A 942 -41.41 15.75 -13.22
N GLN A 943 -42.56 16.04 -13.83
CA GLN A 943 -42.58 16.62 -15.17
C GLN A 943 -41.86 17.98 -15.20
N TRP A 944 -42.03 18.82 -14.19
CA TRP A 944 -41.35 20.10 -14.09
C TRP A 944 -39.83 19.94 -13.95
N LEU A 945 -39.35 19.04 -13.08
CA LEU A 945 -37.92 18.75 -12.87
C LEU A 945 -37.26 18.22 -14.15
N ILE A 946 -37.89 17.25 -14.82
CA ILE A 946 -37.41 16.74 -16.13
C ILE A 946 -37.40 17.87 -17.15
N THR A 947 -38.42 18.73 -17.17
CA THR A 947 -38.48 19.87 -18.09
C THR A 947 -37.33 20.83 -17.83
N GLN A 948 -37.03 21.18 -16.56
CA GLN A 948 -35.89 22.06 -16.25
C GLN A 948 -34.57 21.48 -16.73
N LYS A 949 -34.37 20.17 -16.54
CA LYS A 949 -33.12 19.51 -16.96
C LYS A 949 -32.99 19.32 -18.48
N THR A 950 -34.10 19.14 -19.19
CA THR A 950 -34.09 18.72 -20.61
C THR A 950 -34.44 19.82 -21.59
N GLU A 951 -35.19 20.83 -21.14
CA GLU A 951 -35.58 21.98 -21.92
C GLU A 951 -34.97 23.22 -21.27
N ASP A 952 -34.11 23.90 -22.02
CA ASP A 952 -33.61 25.23 -21.65
C ASP A 952 -34.82 26.18 -21.60
N ARG A 953 -35.16 26.66 -20.40
CA ARG A 953 -36.31 27.52 -20.18
C ARG A 953 -35.93 28.63 -19.21
N ILE A 954 -36.35 29.86 -19.54
CA ILE A 954 -36.13 31.07 -18.76
C ILE A 954 -36.50 30.86 -17.29
N GLU A 955 -35.55 30.96 -16.38
CA GLU A 955 -35.70 30.59 -14.97
C GLU A 955 -36.50 31.62 -14.18
N LEU A 956 -37.32 31.15 -13.24
CA LEU A 956 -38.03 32.03 -12.32
C LEU A 956 -37.19 32.32 -11.08
N ILE A 957 -36.84 33.60 -10.92
CA ILE A 957 -36.01 34.06 -9.81
C ILE A 957 -36.77 34.93 -8.81
N THR A 958 -36.29 34.96 -7.56
CA THR A 958 -36.79 35.85 -6.51
C THR A 958 -36.15 37.25 -6.61
N ARG A 959 -36.64 38.19 -5.79
CA ARG A 959 -36.01 39.52 -5.69
C ARG A 959 -34.54 39.45 -5.25
N VAL A 960 -34.23 38.56 -4.31
CA VAL A 960 -32.88 38.48 -3.72
C VAL A 960 -31.92 37.91 -4.76
N MET A 961 -32.33 36.84 -5.44
CA MET A 961 -31.59 36.27 -6.58
C MET A 961 -31.32 37.33 -7.66
N LEU A 962 -32.31 38.15 -8.02
CA LEU A 962 -32.10 39.21 -9.00
C LEU A 962 -31.10 40.28 -8.53
N GLU A 963 -31.09 40.64 -7.24
CA GLU A 963 -30.13 41.60 -6.70
C GLU A 963 -28.69 41.06 -6.84
N THR A 964 -28.47 39.76 -6.58
CA THR A 964 -27.19 39.08 -6.77
C THR A 964 -26.80 38.96 -8.24
N MET A 965 -27.70 38.44 -9.11
CA MET A 965 -27.43 38.27 -10.54
C MET A 965 -27.16 39.59 -11.27
N VAL A 966 -27.72 40.72 -10.81
CA VAL A 966 -27.43 42.04 -11.37
C VAL A 966 -26.00 42.50 -11.04
N GLU A 967 -25.42 42.01 -9.94
CA GLU A 967 -24.03 42.28 -9.56
C GLU A 967 -23.04 41.31 -10.22
N GLU A 968 -23.43 40.04 -10.39
CA GLU A 968 -22.55 38.97 -10.87
C GLU A 968 -22.62 38.75 -12.40
N THR A 969 -23.78 38.99 -13.02
CA THR A 969 -24.01 38.74 -14.44
C THR A 969 -23.84 40.00 -15.27
N GLN A 970 -22.91 39.94 -16.23
CA GLN A 970 -22.57 41.07 -17.11
C GLN A 970 -23.73 41.51 -17.99
N TYR A 971 -24.42 40.56 -18.63
CA TYR A 971 -25.53 40.77 -19.55
C TYR A 971 -26.72 39.92 -19.12
N LEU A 972 -27.70 40.57 -18.48
CA LEU A 972 -28.87 39.89 -17.91
C LEU A 972 -30.16 40.50 -18.45
N ALA A 973 -30.94 39.72 -19.19
CA ALA A 973 -32.27 40.08 -19.66
C ALA A 973 -33.33 39.60 -18.65
N VAL A 974 -34.14 40.51 -18.11
CA VAL A 974 -35.10 40.21 -17.04
C VAL A 974 -36.52 40.49 -17.52
N TYR A 975 -37.32 39.43 -17.62
CA TYR A 975 -38.72 39.48 -17.98
C TYR A 975 -39.63 39.68 -16.76
N PHE A 976 -40.19 40.87 -16.63
CA PHE A 976 -41.15 41.22 -15.57
C PHE A 976 -42.58 40.91 -16.00
N TYR A 977 -43.25 40.03 -15.26
CA TYR A 977 -44.63 39.62 -15.54
C TYR A 977 -45.54 39.69 -14.29
N LYS A 978 -46.81 39.31 -14.45
CA LYS A 978 -47.84 39.30 -13.40
C LYS A 978 -48.80 38.13 -13.55
N LEU A 979 -49.22 37.56 -12.41
CA LEU A 979 -50.36 36.63 -12.33
C LEU A 979 -51.61 37.15 -13.06
N ASN A 980 -52.30 36.24 -13.76
CA ASN A 980 -53.50 36.50 -14.57
C ASN A 980 -53.29 37.42 -15.79
N CYS A 981 -52.11 37.34 -16.42
CA CYS A 981 -51.79 38.07 -17.65
C CYS A 981 -51.87 37.16 -18.89
N ASN A 982 -53.02 37.17 -19.57
CA ASN A 982 -53.27 36.28 -20.74
C ASN A 982 -52.30 36.46 -21.92
N ILE A 983 -51.55 37.56 -21.97
CA ILE A 983 -50.59 37.85 -23.04
C ILE A 983 -49.17 37.47 -22.60
N CYS A 984 -48.92 37.34 -21.29
CA CYS A 984 -47.58 37.08 -20.77
C CYS A 984 -47.09 35.69 -21.19
N ASP A 985 -47.94 34.65 -21.12
CA ASP A 985 -47.59 33.29 -21.52
C ASP A 985 -47.23 33.20 -23.01
N GLN A 986 -47.94 33.96 -23.87
CA GLN A 986 -47.65 34.03 -25.31
C GLN A 986 -46.34 34.75 -25.63
N ILE A 987 -45.98 35.75 -24.81
CA ILE A 987 -44.71 36.46 -24.96
C ILE A 987 -43.57 35.60 -24.42
N LEU A 988 -43.80 34.89 -23.30
CA LEU A 988 -42.81 33.98 -22.73
C LEU A 988 -42.43 32.90 -23.74
N GLU A 989 -43.38 32.22 -24.39
CA GLU A 989 -43.11 31.23 -25.45
C GLU A 989 -42.26 31.81 -26.62
N GLY A 990 -42.40 33.10 -26.90
CA GLY A 990 -41.55 33.78 -27.89
C GLY A 990 -40.17 34.15 -27.35
N LEU A 991 -40.07 34.50 -26.06
CA LEU A 991 -38.81 34.81 -25.40
C LEU A 991 -37.94 33.57 -25.19
N GLU A 992 -38.52 32.39 -24.91
CA GLU A 992 -37.76 31.12 -24.82
C GLU A 992 -36.95 30.88 -26.10
N LYS A 993 -37.52 31.16 -27.28
CA LYS A 993 -36.78 31.03 -28.54
C LYS A 993 -35.69 32.09 -28.72
N VAL A 994 -35.90 33.27 -28.13
CA VAL A 994 -34.90 34.35 -28.18
C VAL A 994 -33.75 34.00 -27.22
N ASP A 995 -34.02 33.34 -26.11
CA ASP A 995 -33.04 32.87 -25.12
C ASP A 995 -32.03 31.90 -25.74
N ASP A 996 -32.52 30.85 -26.40
CA ASP A 996 -31.71 29.89 -27.16
C ASP A 996 -30.72 30.60 -28.13
N GLU A 997 -31.17 31.70 -28.76
CA GLU A 997 -30.36 32.48 -29.70
C GLU A 997 -29.40 33.44 -28.97
N CYS A 998 -29.79 33.95 -27.81
CA CYS A 998 -29.06 34.88 -26.95
C CYS A 998 -27.92 34.23 -26.16
N ASP A 999 -28.00 32.93 -25.84
CA ASP A 999 -26.92 32.18 -25.17
C ASP A 999 -25.61 32.22 -25.93
N ILE A 1000 -25.68 32.21 -27.26
CA ILE A 1000 -24.51 32.32 -28.13
C ILE A 1000 -23.77 33.65 -27.90
N TYR A 1001 -24.49 34.68 -27.46
CA TYR A 1001 -24.00 36.02 -27.16
C TYR A 1001 -23.70 36.22 -25.66
N GLY A 1002 -23.88 35.19 -24.82
CA GLY A 1002 -23.64 35.27 -23.37
C GLY A 1002 -24.62 36.18 -22.64
N ILE A 1003 -25.85 36.31 -23.14
CA ILE A 1003 -26.92 37.06 -22.50
C ILE A 1003 -27.79 36.06 -21.76
N HIS A 1004 -27.77 36.08 -20.42
CA HIS A 1004 -28.63 35.23 -19.60
C HIS A 1004 -30.03 35.85 -19.51
N MET A 1005 -31.09 35.05 -19.66
CA MET A 1005 -32.46 35.54 -19.52
C MET A 1005 -33.20 34.89 -18.36
N VAL A 1006 -33.83 35.72 -17.53
CA VAL A 1006 -34.56 35.26 -16.34
C VAL A 1006 -35.93 35.94 -16.28
N LYS A 1007 -36.90 35.34 -15.60
CA LYS A 1007 -38.22 35.93 -15.35
C LYS A 1007 -38.44 36.19 -13.87
N ILE A 1008 -39.18 37.25 -13.56
CA ILE A 1008 -39.49 37.63 -12.19
C ILE A 1008 -40.93 38.13 -12.01
N GLN A 1009 -41.53 37.67 -10.92
CA GLN A 1009 -42.89 38.05 -10.51
C GLN A 1009 -42.90 38.98 -9.29
N ASP A 1010 -42.33 40.18 -9.43
CA ASP A 1010 -42.31 41.18 -8.34
C ASP A 1010 -42.86 42.56 -8.78
N PRO A 1011 -44.17 42.81 -8.60
CA PRO A 1011 -44.78 44.09 -8.91
C PRO A 1011 -44.28 45.28 -8.09
N GLN A 1012 -43.62 45.04 -6.95
CA GLN A 1012 -43.05 46.10 -6.11
C GLN A 1012 -41.66 46.50 -6.63
N LEU A 1013 -40.83 45.52 -6.98
CA LEU A 1013 -39.50 45.72 -7.55
C LEU A 1013 -39.57 46.39 -8.92
N ALA A 1014 -40.51 45.96 -9.77
CA ALA A 1014 -40.75 46.56 -11.08
C ALA A 1014 -40.98 48.10 -11.01
N LYS A 1015 -41.59 48.61 -9.92
CA LYS A 1015 -41.75 50.06 -9.71
C LYS A 1015 -40.43 50.79 -9.50
N ARG A 1016 -39.41 50.14 -8.91
CA ARG A 1016 -38.07 50.73 -8.71
C ARG A 1016 -37.39 50.99 -10.06
N TYR A 1017 -37.53 50.06 -11.00
CA TYR A 1017 -37.06 50.20 -12.39
C TYR A 1017 -38.00 51.02 -13.29
N SER A 1018 -38.93 51.78 -12.72
CA SER A 1018 -39.88 52.63 -13.47
C SER A 1018 -40.83 51.89 -14.43
N ILE A 1019 -41.02 50.58 -14.25
CA ILE A 1019 -41.94 49.76 -15.05
C ILE A 1019 -43.39 50.06 -14.61
N LYS A 1020 -44.20 50.54 -15.54
CA LYS A 1020 -45.62 50.91 -15.28
C LYS A 1020 -46.62 49.96 -15.94
N THR A 1021 -46.19 49.24 -16.96
CA THR A 1021 -46.98 48.32 -17.78
C THR A 1021 -46.31 46.95 -17.77
N PHE A 1022 -47.12 45.90 -17.73
CA PHE A 1022 -46.66 44.51 -17.76
C PHE A 1022 -47.30 43.82 -18.98
N PRO A 1023 -46.59 42.89 -19.63
CA PRO A 1023 -45.21 42.49 -19.35
C PRO A 1023 -44.17 43.54 -19.78
N ALA A 1024 -42.95 43.44 -19.26
CA ALA A 1024 -41.83 44.31 -19.60
C ALA A 1024 -40.52 43.53 -19.60
N LEU A 1025 -39.61 43.84 -20.52
CA LEU A 1025 -38.25 43.28 -20.57
C LEU A 1025 -37.25 44.37 -20.22
N VAL A 1026 -36.33 44.07 -19.31
CA VAL A 1026 -35.25 44.97 -18.89
C VAL A 1026 -33.91 44.28 -19.14
N TYR A 1027 -33.02 44.92 -19.88
CA TYR A 1027 -31.68 44.42 -20.14
C TYR A 1027 -30.68 45.14 -19.23
N PHE A 1028 -30.09 44.39 -18.31
CA PHE A 1028 -29.03 44.85 -17.42
C PHE A 1028 -27.68 44.60 -18.07
N ARG A 1029 -26.88 45.67 -18.12
CA ARG A 1029 -25.54 45.67 -18.72
C ARG A 1029 -24.58 46.20 -17.66
N ASN A 1030 -23.78 45.33 -17.05
CA ASN A 1030 -22.96 45.66 -15.89
C ASN A 1030 -23.77 46.38 -14.80
N GLY A 1031 -24.92 45.81 -14.45
CA GLY A 1031 -25.85 46.41 -13.50
C GLY A 1031 -26.68 47.61 -14.00
N ASN A 1032 -26.41 48.15 -15.20
CA ASN A 1032 -27.15 49.31 -15.74
C ASN A 1032 -28.41 48.87 -16.50
N PRO A 1033 -29.62 49.23 -16.03
CA PRO A 1033 -30.87 48.79 -16.66
C PRO A 1033 -31.21 49.61 -17.91
N LEU A 1034 -31.56 48.91 -18.98
CA LEU A 1034 -32.16 49.46 -20.20
C LEU A 1034 -33.51 48.80 -20.45
N ILE A 1035 -34.57 49.59 -20.58
CA ILE A 1035 -35.94 49.06 -20.75
C ILE A 1035 -36.24 48.94 -22.25
N PHE A 1036 -36.76 47.78 -22.66
CA PHE A 1036 -37.25 47.62 -24.03
C PHE A 1036 -38.53 48.43 -24.25
N GLU A 1037 -38.50 49.38 -25.20
CA GLU A 1037 -39.65 50.23 -25.55
C GLU A 1037 -40.45 49.71 -26.78
N GLY A 1038 -40.05 48.57 -27.35
CA GLY A 1038 -40.65 47.95 -28.53
C GLY A 1038 -41.86 47.03 -28.25
N ASP A 1039 -42.30 46.28 -29.26
CA ASP A 1039 -43.36 45.29 -29.14
C ASP A 1039 -42.78 43.92 -28.76
N LEU A 1040 -43.04 43.46 -27.53
CA LEU A 1040 -42.56 42.18 -27.01
C LEU A 1040 -43.12 40.95 -27.73
N GLN A 1041 -44.18 41.10 -28.55
CA GLN A 1041 -44.68 40.00 -29.38
C GLN A 1041 -43.85 39.77 -30.64
N ASN A 1042 -42.91 40.67 -30.95
CA ASN A 1042 -42.03 40.56 -32.10
C ASN A 1042 -40.67 40.01 -31.68
N GLU A 1043 -40.53 38.69 -31.72
CA GLU A 1043 -39.31 37.94 -31.38
C GLU A 1043 -38.05 38.52 -32.08
N GLU A 1044 -38.14 38.77 -33.40
CA GLU A 1044 -37.03 39.35 -34.19
C GLU A 1044 -36.60 40.73 -33.65
N SER A 1045 -37.55 41.57 -33.24
CA SER A 1045 -37.24 42.90 -32.71
C SER A 1045 -36.63 42.87 -31.32
N VAL A 1046 -36.96 41.85 -30.51
CA VAL A 1046 -36.39 41.68 -29.17
C VAL A 1046 -34.96 41.18 -29.30
N LEU A 1047 -34.74 40.16 -30.14
CA LEU A 1047 -33.41 39.63 -30.42
C LEU A 1047 -32.48 40.70 -31.00
N GLU A 1048 -32.91 41.40 -32.07
CA GLU A 1048 -32.13 42.48 -32.68
C GLU A 1048 -31.73 43.53 -31.63
N TRP A 1049 -32.62 43.85 -30.69
CA TRP A 1049 -32.35 44.83 -29.64
C TRP A 1049 -31.34 44.33 -28.60
N LEU A 1050 -31.42 43.05 -28.20
CA LEU A 1050 -30.50 42.43 -27.22
C LEU A 1050 -29.08 42.27 -27.79
N ILE A 1051 -28.95 41.96 -29.09
CA ILE A 1051 -27.65 41.71 -29.74
C ILE A 1051 -27.03 42.96 -30.40
N ASP A 1052 -27.76 44.07 -30.47
CA ASP A 1052 -27.26 45.33 -31.05
C ASP A 1052 -26.06 45.84 -30.23
N ASP A 1053 -24.94 46.04 -30.91
CA ASP A 1053 -23.72 46.53 -30.29
C ASP A 1053 -23.93 47.92 -29.64
N GLU A 1054 -24.75 48.82 -30.21
CA GLU A 1054 -25.06 50.13 -29.60
C GLU A 1054 -25.88 49.98 -28.29
N ASN A 1055 -26.63 48.89 -28.14
CA ASN A 1055 -27.37 48.59 -26.93
C ASN A 1055 -26.52 47.79 -25.93
N ARG A 1056 -25.47 47.07 -26.36
CA ARG A 1056 -24.57 46.32 -25.46
C ARG A 1056 -23.44 47.18 -24.90
N GLU A 1057 -22.91 48.10 -25.71
CA GLU A 1057 -21.76 48.93 -25.39
C GLU A 1057 -22.09 49.99 -24.32
N LEU A 1058 -21.20 50.11 -23.32
CA LEU A 1058 -21.19 51.20 -22.36
C LEU A 1058 -19.99 52.09 -22.68
N ALA A 1059 -20.20 53.40 -22.71
CA ALA A 1059 -19.13 54.33 -23.05
C ALA A 1059 -18.00 54.28 -22.00
N ASP A 1060 -16.76 54.14 -22.48
CA ASP A 1060 -15.52 54.08 -21.70
C ASP A 1060 -15.36 52.79 -20.84
N GLU A 1061 -15.88 51.65 -21.29
CA GLU A 1061 -15.73 50.34 -20.63
C GLU A 1061 -15.33 49.23 -21.62
N ILE A 1062 -14.21 48.53 -21.34
CA ILE A 1062 -13.73 47.40 -22.15
C ILE A 1062 -14.65 46.20 -21.96
N GLU A 1063 -15.17 45.63 -23.06
CA GLU A 1063 -16.14 44.54 -23.00
C GLU A 1063 -15.50 43.20 -22.65
N GLU A 1064 -16.11 42.47 -21.72
CA GLU A 1064 -15.73 41.08 -21.44
C GLU A 1064 -16.35 40.11 -22.47
N VAL A 1065 -15.54 39.13 -22.89
CA VAL A 1065 -15.92 38.15 -23.90
C VAL A 1065 -15.57 36.73 -23.45
N ASN A 1066 -16.47 35.78 -23.73
CA ASN A 1066 -16.21 34.37 -23.57
C ASN A 1066 -15.42 33.79 -24.78
N ALA A 1067 -14.98 32.53 -24.68
CA ALA A 1067 -14.12 31.91 -25.70
C ALA A 1067 -14.76 31.85 -27.10
N ARG A 1068 -16.09 31.62 -27.18
CA ARG A 1068 -16.82 31.55 -28.45
C ARG A 1068 -16.90 32.93 -29.11
N MET A 1069 -17.23 33.95 -28.33
CA MET A 1069 -17.29 35.33 -28.79
C MET A 1069 -15.92 35.83 -29.26
N LEU A 1070 -14.85 35.47 -28.54
CA LEU A 1070 -13.48 35.82 -28.93
C LEU A 1070 -13.05 35.15 -30.25
N GLU A 1071 -13.39 33.87 -30.49
CA GLU A 1071 -13.11 33.22 -31.78
C GLU A 1071 -13.83 33.91 -32.95
N ARG A 1072 -15.07 34.36 -32.74
CA ARG A 1072 -15.80 35.13 -33.76
C ARG A 1072 -15.12 36.48 -34.04
N LEU A 1073 -14.76 37.22 -33.00
CA LEU A 1073 -14.05 38.51 -33.12
C LEU A 1073 -12.69 38.35 -33.81
N LEU A 1074 -12.00 37.23 -33.60
CA LEU A 1074 -10.75 36.91 -34.29
C LEU A 1074 -10.94 36.66 -35.80
N ASP A 1075 -12.13 36.25 -36.23
CA ASP A 1075 -12.50 36.04 -37.64
C ASP A 1075 -13.05 37.31 -38.30
N GLU A 1076 -13.83 38.10 -37.58
CA GLU A 1076 -14.53 39.29 -38.09
C GLU A 1076 -13.67 40.56 -38.01
N SER A 1077 -12.91 40.73 -36.93
CA SER A 1077 -12.11 41.93 -36.71
C SER A 1077 -10.70 41.81 -37.30
N LEU A 1078 -10.30 42.84 -38.05
CA LEU A 1078 -8.96 42.92 -38.64
C LEU A 1078 -7.89 43.25 -37.60
N LEU A 1079 -8.26 43.99 -36.55
CA LEU A 1079 -7.39 44.49 -35.50
C LEU A 1079 -8.13 44.34 -34.15
N LEU A 1080 -7.67 43.42 -33.32
CA LEU A 1080 -8.31 43.09 -32.05
C LEU A 1080 -7.26 43.13 -30.94
N ALA A 1081 -7.54 43.80 -29.83
CA ALA A 1081 -6.76 43.72 -28.60
C ALA A 1081 -7.55 42.95 -27.55
N VAL A 1082 -6.90 42.01 -26.86
CA VAL A 1082 -7.51 41.18 -25.82
C VAL A 1082 -6.72 41.33 -24.54
N PHE A 1083 -7.37 41.77 -23.47
CA PHE A 1083 -6.85 41.80 -22.12
C PHE A 1083 -7.22 40.52 -21.38
N PHE A 1084 -6.26 39.61 -21.22
CA PHE A 1084 -6.42 38.42 -20.39
C PHE A 1084 -6.13 38.76 -18.94
N TYR A 1085 -7.02 38.36 -18.04
CA TYR A 1085 -6.90 38.65 -16.62
C TYR A 1085 -7.37 37.48 -15.76
N GLU A 1086 -7.11 37.57 -14.46
CA GLU A 1086 -7.57 36.63 -13.45
C GLU A 1086 -8.51 37.35 -12.49
N THR A 1087 -9.67 36.72 -12.23
CA THR A 1087 -10.73 37.22 -11.34
C THR A 1087 -10.18 37.43 -9.93
N ASP A 1088 -10.59 38.51 -9.25
CA ASP A 1088 -10.17 38.89 -7.89
C ASP A 1088 -8.67 39.12 -7.64
N HIS A 1089 -7.82 39.03 -8.68
CA HIS A 1089 -6.41 39.37 -8.56
C HIS A 1089 -6.21 40.90 -8.54
N LYS A 1090 -5.65 41.42 -7.45
CA LYS A 1090 -5.50 42.88 -7.21
C LYS A 1090 -4.79 43.63 -8.33
N ASP A 1091 -3.89 42.99 -9.06
CA ASP A 1091 -3.19 43.63 -10.17
C ASP A 1091 -4.01 43.60 -11.48
N SER A 1092 -4.87 42.59 -11.69
CA SER A 1092 -5.82 42.58 -12.81
C SER A 1092 -6.77 43.77 -12.75
N VAL A 1093 -7.34 44.02 -11.55
CA VAL A 1093 -8.28 45.13 -11.30
C VAL A 1093 -7.60 46.49 -11.56
N LYS A 1094 -6.39 46.71 -11.03
CA LYS A 1094 -5.65 47.96 -11.24
C LYS A 1094 -5.28 48.19 -12.71
N VAL A 1095 -4.94 47.13 -13.44
CA VAL A 1095 -4.57 47.24 -14.85
C VAL A 1095 -5.82 47.51 -15.69
N LEU A 1096 -6.94 46.86 -15.41
CA LEU A 1096 -8.21 47.10 -16.08
C LEU A 1096 -8.66 48.56 -15.96
N GLU A 1097 -8.69 49.13 -14.74
CA GLU A 1097 -9.03 50.55 -14.51
C GLU A 1097 -8.14 51.53 -15.32
N ARG A 1098 -6.92 51.12 -15.66
CA ARG A 1098 -6.00 51.91 -16.49
C ARG A 1098 -6.30 51.75 -17.97
N LEU A 1099 -6.57 50.52 -18.42
CA LEU A 1099 -6.85 50.20 -19.82
C LEU A 1099 -8.19 50.79 -20.29
N GLU A 1100 -9.21 50.84 -19.44
CA GLU A 1100 -10.52 51.45 -19.79
C GLU A 1100 -10.39 52.93 -20.18
N LYS A 1101 -9.38 53.66 -19.66
CA LYS A 1101 -9.14 55.06 -20.04
C LYS A 1101 -8.64 55.26 -21.48
N ILE A 1102 -8.08 54.22 -22.10
CA ILE A 1102 -7.58 54.28 -23.48
C ILE A 1102 -8.53 53.62 -24.48
N ASP A 1103 -9.63 53.04 -24.01
CA ASP A 1103 -10.62 52.32 -24.81
C ASP A 1103 -11.22 53.20 -25.92
N GLY A 1104 -11.70 54.39 -25.56
CA GLY A 1104 -12.16 55.38 -26.55
C GLY A 1104 -11.06 55.84 -27.52
N GLU A 1105 -9.77 55.78 -27.16
CA GLU A 1105 -8.66 56.06 -28.10
C GLU A 1105 -8.37 54.87 -29.02
N THR A 1106 -8.57 53.62 -28.57
CA THR A 1106 -8.43 52.41 -29.39
C THR A 1106 -9.56 52.27 -30.41
N ASP A 1107 -10.79 52.65 -30.05
CA ASP A 1107 -11.92 52.70 -30.99
C ASP A 1107 -11.69 53.69 -32.12
N ASN A 1108 -11.20 54.88 -31.80
CA ASN A 1108 -10.78 55.87 -32.79
C ASN A 1108 -9.66 55.35 -33.73
N MET A 1109 -9.00 54.25 -33.36
CA MET A 1109 -7.97 53.59 -34.14
C MET A 1109 -8.48 52.33 -34.89
N ASP A 1110 -9.77 52.04 -34.88
CA ASP A 1110 -10.38 50.81 -35.41
C ASP A 1110 -9.76 49.54 -34.78
N ILE A 1111 -9.37 49.60 -33.51
CA ILE A 1111 -8.90 48.44 -32.74
C ILE A 1111 -9.98 48.12 -31.73
N THR A 1112 -10.71 47.03 -31.94
CA THR A 1112 -11.65 46.49 -30.95
C THR A 1112 -10.85 46.03 -29.73
N PHE A 1113 -11.20 46.49 -28.52
CA PHE A 1113 -10.50 46.12 -27.29
C PHE A 1113 -11.46 45.36 -26.37
N VAL A 1114 -11.15 44.10 -26.07
CA VAL A 1114 -11.98 43.24 -25.20
C VAL A 1114 -11.16 42.67 -24.04
N LYS A 1115 -11.82 42.22 -22.98
CA LYS A 1115 -11.22 41.52 -21.82
C LYS A 1115 -11.74 40.09 -21.69
N MET A 1116 -10.96 39.19 -21.09
CA MET A 1116 -11.34 37.79 -20.89
C MET A 1116 -10.70 37.21 -19.62
N ALA A 1117 -11.54 36.70 -18.71
CA ALA A 1117 -11.14 36.01 -17.47
C ALA A 1117 -10.92 34.50 -17.66
N ASP A 1118 -10.09 34.08 -18.64
CA ASP A 1118 -9.79 32.66 -18.86
C ASP A 1118 -8.27 32.41 -18.99
N PRO A 1119 -7.60 32.08 -17.89
CA PRO A 1119 -6.17 31.76 -17.88
C PRO A 1119 -5.81 30.55 -18.74
N ARG A 1120 -6.72 29.57 -18.89
CA ARG A 1120 -6.49 28.37 -19.70
C ARG A 1120 -6.52 28.73 -21.18
N TYR A 1121 -7.47 29.55 -21.61
CA TYR A 1121 -7.55 30.03 -22.98
C TYR A 1121 -6.39 30.96 -23.34
N ALA A 1122 -5.92 31.80 -22.40
CA ALA A 1122 -4.76 32.66 -22.60
C ALA A 1122 -3.49 31.87 -22.95
N ARG A 1123 -3.28 30.69 -22.34
CA ARG A 1123 -2.13 29.80 -22.63
C ARG A 1123 -2.05 29.36 -24.08
N LYS A 1124 -3.20 29.19 -24.77
CA LYS A 1124 -3.27 28.86 -26.22
C LYS A 1124 -2.50 29.86 -27.09
N TRP A 1125 -2.40 31.11 -26.64
CA TRP A 1125 -1.75 32.20 -27.36
C TRP A 1125 -0.35 32.55 -26.84
N GLY A 1126 0.23 31.70 -25.98
CA GLY A 1126 1.58 31.86 -25.44
C GLY A 1126 1.67 32.84 -24.26
N VAL A 1127 0.55 33.11 -23.59
CA VAL A 1127 0.50 33.89 -22.36
C VAL A 1127 0.86 32.97 -21.18
N THR A 1128 1.97 33.25 -20.50
CA THR A 1128 2.45 32.46 -19.35
C THR A 1128 2.26 33.17 -18.00
N LYS A 1129 1.87 34.45 -18.02
CA LYS A 1129 1.62 35.27 -16.83
C LYS A 1129 0.45 36.22 -17.10
N LEU A 1130 -0.40 36.44 -16.10
CA LEU A 1130 -1.51 37.40 -16.12
C LEU A 1130 -1.23 38.52 -15.11
N PRO A 1131 -1.80 39.72 -15.31
CA PRO A 1131 -2.61 40.14 -16.46
C PRO A 1131 -1.77 40.37 -17.73
N ALA A 1132 -2.36 40.21 -18.93
CA ALA A 1132 -1.65 40.34 -20.20
C ALA A 1132 -2.51 40.93 -21.32
N VAL A 1133 -1.94 41.77 -22.19
CA VAL A 1133 -2.60 42.28 -23.40
C VAL A 1133 -2.01 41.61 -24.64
N VAL A 1134 -2.88 41.02 -25.46
CA VAL A 1134 -2.51 40.40 -26.74
C VAL A 1134 -3.20 41.14 -27.88
N TYR A 1135 -2.42 41.64 -28.82
CA TYR A 1135 -2.91 42.29 -30.03
C TYR A 1135 -2.87 41.33 -31.21
N PHE A 1136 -4.01 41.13 -31.84
CA PHE A 1136 -4.21 40.30 -33.02
C PHE A 1136 -4.35 41.16 -34.26
N ARG A 1137 -3.64 40.74 -35.31
CA ARG A 1137 -3.82 41.27 -36.66
C ARG A 1137 -3.97 40.11 -37.62
N HIS A 1138 -5.16 39.96 -38.22
CA HIS A 1138 -5.51 38.78 -39.03
C HIS A 1138 -5.14 37.45 -38.33
N ARG A 1139 -5.57 37.28 -37.07
CA ARG A 1139 -5.24 36.13 -36.20
C ARG A 1139 -3.76 35.96 -35.80
N PHE A 1140 -2.84 36.82 -36.22
CA PHE A 1140 -1.45 36.74 -35.74
C PHE A 1140 -1.31 37.48 -34.40
N PRO A 1141 -0.99 36.78 -33.29
CA PRO A 1141 -0.87 37.40 -31.98
C PRO A 1141 0.45 38.16 -31.83
N SER A 1142 0.41 39.26 -31.10
CA SER A 1142 1.56 40.00 -30.58
C SER A 1142 1.29 40.30 -29.12
N ILE A 1143 2.12 39.76 -28.22
CA ILE A 1143 1.94 39.92 -26.78
C ILE A 1143 2.67 41.20 -26.33
N TYR A 1144 1.99 42.03 -25.52
CA TYR A 1144 2.62 43.16 -24.85
C TYR A 1144 3.59 42.66 -23.77
N ARG A 1145 4.82 43.18 -23.75
CA ARG A 1145 5.89 42.77 -22.83
C ARG A 1145 6.39 43.92 -21.94
N GLY A 1146 5.73 45.07 -21.97
CA GLY A 1146 6.02 46.17 -21.06
C GLY A 1146 5.35 45.97 -19.71
N ASP A 1147 5.58 46.89 -18.79
CA ASP A 1147 4.79 46.97 -17.57
C ASP A 1147 3.46 47.69 -17.84
N PHE A 1148 2.50 47.52 -16.94
CA PHE A 1148 1.21 48.19 -17.01
C PHE A 1148 1.18 49.47 -16.16
N GLU A 1149 2.34 50.11 -15.92
CA GLU A 1149 2.42 51.31 -15.07
C GLU A 1149 1.79 52.54 -15.71
N SER A 1150 1.72 52.57 -17.05
CA SER A 1150 1.13 53.67 -17.81
C SER A 1150 0.29 53.16 -18.98
N GLU A 1151 -0.97 53.56 -19.00
CA GLU A 1151 -1.91 53.29 -20.09
C GLU A 1151 -1.43 53.85 -21.44
N ASP A 1152 -0.72 54.98 -21.43
CA ASP A 1152 -0.12 55.60 -22.62
C ASP A 1152 0.90 54.69 -23.31
N GLU A 1153 1.64 53.86 -22.56
CA GLU A 1153 2.63 52.94 -23.13
C GLU A 1153 1.97 51.77 -23.89
N VAL A 1154 0.86 51.26 -23.36
CA VAL A 1154 0.06 50.22 -24.02
C VAL A 1154 -0.55 50.78 -25.31
N LEU A 1155 -1.09 51.99 -25.24
CA LEU A 1155 -1.66 52.67 -26.41
C LEU A 1155 -0.61 52.98 -27.49
N ASP A 1156 0.57 53.47 -27.11
CA ASP A 1156 1.68 53.71 -28.04
C ASP A 1156 2.21 52.41 -28.66
N TRP A 1157 2.16 51.30 -27.93
CA TRP A 1157 2.48 49.98 -28.46
C TRP A 1157 1.43 49.50 -29.46
N LEU A 1158 0.13 49.64 -29.17
CA LEU A 1158 -0.96 49.35 -30.11
C LEU A 1158 -0.83 50.19 -31.39
N ARG A 1159 -0.51 51.49 -31.25
CA ARG A 1159 -0.21 52.39 -32.39
C ARG A 1159 0.93 51.87 -33.25
N LYS A 1160 2.03 51.39 -32.66
CA LYS A 1160 3.19 50.86 -33.41
C LYS A 1160 2.84 49.55 -34.15
N ASN A 1161 2.07 48.66 -33.54
CA ASN A 1161 1.72 47.39 -34.15
C ASN A 1161 0.66 47.52 -35.27
N ARG A 1162 -0.19 48.54 -35.21
CA ARG A 1162 -1.10 48.89 -36.32
C ARG A 1162 -0.35 49.12 -37.65
N TYR A 1163 0.83 49.75 -37.62
CA TYR A 1163 1.58 50.14 -38.83
C TYR A 1163 2.76 49.23 -39.21
N ARG A 1164 3.05 48.18 -38.43
CA ARG A 1164 4.19 47.28 -38.69
C ARG A 1164 3.91 46.44 -39.93
N GLN A 1165 4.74 46.51 -40.98
CA GLN A 1165 4.61 45.68 -42.19
C GLN A 1165 5.62 44.51 -42.15
N PRO A 1166 5.20 43.24 -41.97
CA PRO A 1166 6.09 42.08 -42.01
C PRO A 1166 6.71 41.83 -43.39
N GLU A 1167 6.00 42.21 -44.46
CA GLU A 1167 6.39 41.93 -45.86
C GLU A 1167 7.69 42.63 -46.28
N LEU A 1168 8.00 43.81 -45.71
CA LEU A 1168 9.20 44.57 -46.09
C LEU A 1168 10.50 43.94 -45.56
N ASN A 1169 10.45 43.31 -44.38
CA ASN A 1169 11.62 42.67 -43.77
C ASN A 1169 11.99 41.39 -44.51
N ILE A 1170 11.01 40.56 -44.89
CA ILE A 1170 11.25 39.36 -45.69
C ILE A 1170 11.83 39.72 -47.07
N PHE A 1171 11.30 40.77 -47.70
CA PHE A 1171 11.82 41.25 -48.97
C PHE A 1171 13.27 41.76 -48.86
N MET A 1172 13.60 42.44 -47.76
CA MET A 1172 14.93 42.99 -47.51
C MET A 1172 15.95 41.87 -47.20
N TYR A 1173 15.58 40.85 -46.41
CA TYR A 1173 16.43 39.68 -46.16
C TYR A 1173 16.66 38.87 -47.44
N ALA A 1174 15.63 38.70 -48.28
CA ALA A 1174 15.77 38.06 -49.59
C ALA A 1174 16.73 38.82 -50.53
N LEU A 1175 16.66 40.16 -50.52
CA LEU A 1175 17.54 41.01 -51.32
C LEU A 1175 19.01 40.92 -50.86
N ILE A 1176 19.23 40.88 -49.55
CA ILE A 1176 20.56 40.69 -48.94
C ILE A 1176 21.11 39.29 -49.28
N ALA A 1177 20.29 38.24 -49.18
CA ALA A 1177 20.69 36.88 -49.51
C ALA A 1177 21.08 36.74 -50.98
N ILE A 1178 20.29 37.31 -51.90
CA ILE A 1178 20.58 37.30 -53.34
C ILE A 1178 21.86 38.08 -53.67
N THR A 1179 22.07 39.25 -53.06
CA THR A 1179 23.31 40.02 -53.29
C THR A 1179 24.54 39.29 -52.74
N THR A 1180 24.41 38.64 -51.59
CA THR A 1180 25.51 37.87 -50.99
C THR A 1180 25.85 36.65 -51.82
N ALA A 1181 24.84 35.92 -52.30
CA ALA A 1181 25.01 34.79 -53.20
C ALA A 1181 25.67 35.22 -54.53
N PHE A 1182 25.28 36.37 -55.08
CA PHE A 1182 25.91 36.91 -56.29
C PHE A 1182 27.38 37.28 -56.07
N VAL A 1183 27.71 37.91 -54.93
CA VAL A 1183 29.11 38.22 -54.59
C VAL A 1183 29.94 36.94 -54.42
N LEU A 1184 29.43 35.95 -53.68
CA LEU A 1184 30.12 34.66 -53.49
C LEU A 1184 30.31 33.90 -54.81
N TYR A 1185 29.29 33.87 -55.67
CA TYR A 1185 29.39 33.27 -57.00
C TYR A 1185 30.41 33.99 -57.90
N THR A 1186 30.47 35.32 -57.82
CA THR A 1186 31.44 36.11 -58.60
C THR A 1186 32.87 35.90 -58.10
N VAL A 1187 33.07 35.79 -56.78
CA VAL A 1187 34.37 35.44 -56.18
C VAL A 1187 34.79 34.02 -56.56
N PHE A 1188 33.86 33.07 -56.56
CA PHE A 1188 34.10 31.70 -57.01
C PHE A 1188 34.49 31.63 -58.49
N LEU A 1189 33.85 32.42 -59.36
CA LEU A 1189 34.25 32.51 -60.77
C LEU A 1189 35.61 33.19 -61.00
N LEU A 1190 35.99 34.16 -60.16
CA LEU A 1190 37.26 34.88 -60.27
C LEU A 1190 38.46 34.10 -59.71
N TYR A 1191 38.26 33.25 -58.70
CA TYR A 1191 39.34 32.57 -57.98
C TYR A 1191 39.28 31.03 -58.02
N GLY A 1192 38.15 30.43 -58.41
CA GLY A 1192 37.95 28.97 -58.45
C GLY A 1192 38.38 28.27 -59.75
N PHE A 1193 38.69 29.02 -60.82
CA PHE A 1193 39.22 28.46 -62.06
C PHE A 1193 40.70 28.86 -62.25
N GLN A 1194 41.62 28.07 -61.71
CA GLN A 1194 43.03 28.12 -62.13
C GLN A 1194 43.12 27.72 -63.61
N ARG A 1195 43.48 28.68 -64.48
CA ARG A 1195 43.88 28.37 -65.86
C ARG A 1195 45.18 27.54 -65.84
N PRO A 1196 45.27 26.44 -66.61
CA PRO A 1196 46.46 25.60 -66.65
C PRO A 1196 47.66 26.31 -67.29
N VAL A 1197 48.83 25.97 -66.76
CA VAL A 1197 50.19 26.38 -67.15
C VAL A 1197 50.45 26.16 -68.66
N GLN A 1198 51.05 27.15 -69.34
CA GLN A 1198 51.92 26.90 -70.50
C GLN A 1198 53.14 27.83 -70.52
N ALA A 1199 54.21 27.28 -71.09
CA ALA A 1199 55.63 27.43 -70.78
C ALA A 1199 56.37 28.67 -71.36
N PRO A 1200 57.61 28.95 -70.91
CA PRO A 1200 58.44 30.13 -71.25
C PRO A 1200 59.38 29.80 -72.45
N PRO A 1201 60.50 30.49 -72.77
CA PRO A 1201 61.12 31.78 -72.37
C PRO A 1201 61.46 32.62 -73.66
N PRO A 1202 62.32 33.67 -73.69
CA PRO A 1202 63.77 33.56 -73.47
C PRO A 1202 64.38 34.76 -72.73
N VAL A 1203 65.66 34.57 -72.46
CA VAL A 1203 66.50 35.24 -71.47
C VAL A 1203 67.46 36.23 -72.14
N HIS A 1204 67.87 37.24 -71.36
CA HIS A 1204 69.11 38.05 -71.44
C HIS A 1204 69.19 39.19 -72.48
N PRO A 1205 70.14 40.16 -72.36
CA PRO A 1205 71.27 40.26 -71.41
C PRO A 1205 71.56 41.67 -70.80
N LYS A 1206 72.27 41.60 -69.65
CA LYS A 1206 73.44 42.42 -69.19
C LYS A 1206 73.42 43.96 -69.17
N GLN A 1207 73.82 44.45 -67.99
CA GLN A 1207 74.76 45.57 -67.72
C GLN A 1207 74.60 46.85 -68.59
N GLN A 1208 73.92 47.85 -68.02
CA GLN A 1208 74.58 49.07 -67.51
C GLN A 1208 73.80 49.60 -66.30
#